data_AF-A0AAD7C963-F1
#
_entry.id   AF-A0AAD7C963-F1
#
_cell.length_a   1.000
_cell.length_b   1.000
_cell.length_c   1.000
_cell.angle_alpha   90.00
_cell.angle_beta   90.00
_cell.angle_gamma   90.00
#
_symmetry.space_group_name_H-M   'P 1'
#
loop_
_entity.id
_entity.type
_entity.pdbx_description
1 polymer ?
#
loop_
_entity_poly.entity_id
_entity_poly.type
_entity_poly.pdbx_seq_one_letter_code
_entity_poly.pdbx_strand_id
1 'polypeptide(L)'
;MLYTALLLASLSCAVFAQPSPEELAPLLAGLAGQLQIERRVPLSTDDPTVAPLVDLQVFAPPVVPKNGESCTVTLLQHSFGDGSFNAPAVVEYIPPTHSSCGEVGKWATISLNLSVYSIGTQYDRLSAIYLSHSEIWRSSSAEPTKTGTIWNTIKDVTHFTPLFAKTGDLMMDFSNIISLDLLLDGVFDVILSATFYAPTKSFPAAVTSDVIIPLSNLNDTLPNFFTITDDIGGITAVTLPDTAVEAYVEVFCSGNSAEEFWYLNTPDEFVQDFPASSGLIGKGPFREIQVLIDDQLAGVVYGAYDQPTYWVDISPFIPVLLDEHVNHTVTLRVVGQGITAPSFNSDWFVSGSIHVRTGSSKTTGKMTSYSVPALEISTVGGSSPGNTTVWTKVVAHRELAIESELNTSEGKKSVRFSQSLDFSNEAQYADEGWIQWGEQTTIGTTTANHQGKQVLRDAFIYPLSVFSNYSLYTEEFGGYGSEINQTHIRALQPPIGPYRAIQSVQHARGSIGMDNWPGLRHAINGTGATDQTFAYVDGRGETYFRDIAAKNDGWVRDTVWGSLRDANPPEQSLISNRVPFWDFASTKCFNILSAGSGSNMVQVGSLSISPALVNASCAWASDLSQLQTLFNSPYTGAVITRTSTLGGFAEDASHTVAFASSSTSSLNSYGYSPHNLGQYLTWIESILSAAPPGVTRKPFIISTTASDASAMRATVAAVQALRATAPTFARIGIEFNTSCPNIRGAAPTGYTFPGLAPLLAVLAEAWRADRTLTLGLKLPPYVYAAQFAAVLDALRGLSVVDADGVARNPIAYVACTNTLGNALLFADQVEAGAQAGSAAATAFAVPTALGGLAGDALHALALGNVYSFARLLEAEPPASGLRDIVIVGIGGVTSAAAAARMRTAGATVVGSATLFGKEGVYAFKILSGE
;
A
#
# COMPACT_ATOMS: atom_id res chain seq x y z
N MET A 1 -62.14 -16.96 20.17
CA MET A 1 -62.26 -16.91 18.70
C MET A 1 -62.29 -15.45 18.28
N LEU A 2 -61.12 -14.84 18.10
CA LEU A 2 -60.85 -13.64 17.26
C LEU A 2 -59.40 -13.10 17.39
N TYR A 3 -58.47 -13.84 18.04
CA TYR A 3 -57.08 -13.39 18.24
C TYR A 3 -56.01 -14.33 17.63
N THR A 4 -56.43 -15.30 16.81
CA THR A 4 -55.53 -16.34 16.28
C THR A 4 -55.51 -16.40 14.75
N ALA A 5 -56.15 -15.45 14.07
CA ALA A 5 -56.28 -15.42 12.61
C ALA A 5 -55.46 -14.31 11.92
N LEU A 6 -54.78 -13.42 12.66
CA LEU A 6 -53.93 -12.37 12.09
C LEU A 6 -52.42 -12.67 12.12
N LEU A 7 -52.00 -13.81 12.67
CA LEU A 7 -50.59 -14.18 12.81
C LEU A 7 -50.16 -15.31 11.85
N LEU A 8 -51.01 -15.68 10.90
CA LEU A 8 -50.78 -16.77 9.94
C LEU A 8 -50.73 -16.32 8.48
N ALA A 9 -50.70 -15.00 8.21
CA ALA A 9 -50.56 -14.45 6.86
C ALA A 9 -49.14 -13.91 6.54
N SER A 10 -48.23 -13.88 7.51
CA SER A 10 -46.86 -13.35 7.34
C SER A 10 -45.75 -14.42 7.36
N LEU A 11 -46.11 -15.71 7.36
CA LEU A 11 -45.16 -16.82 7.51
C LEU A 11 -45.00 -17.70 6.25
N SER A 12 -45.39 -17.17 5.08
CA SER A 12 -45.11 -17.81 3.77
C SER A 12 -44.04 -17.11 2.92
N CYS A 13 -43.38 -16.06 3.42
CA CYS A 13 -42.15 -15.53 2.80
C CYS A 13 -40.95 -16.37 3.25
N ALA A 14 -40.93 -17.63 2.84
CA ALA A 14 -39.79 -18.52 3.04
C ALA A 14 -39.24 -18.97 1.68
N VAL A 15 -37.92 -18.75 1.52
CA VAL A 15 -36.97 -19.43 0.62
C VAL A 15 -36.46 -18.67 -0.62
N PHE A 16 -37.07 -17.56 -1.09
CA PHE A 16 -36.53 -16.86 -2.29
C PHE A 16 -35.66 -15.61 -2.03
N ALA A 17 -35.61 -15.09 -0.80
CA ALA A 17 -34.96 -13.80 -0.51
C ALA A 17 -33.43 -13.87 -0.30
N GLN A 18 -32.85 -15.07 -0.21
CA GLN A 18 -31.43 -15.26 0.11
C GLN A 18 -30.72 -16.04 -1.01
N PRO A 19 -29.39 -15.88 -1.14
CA PRO A 19 -28.58 -16.80 -1.94
C PRO A 19 -28.89 -18.25 -1.52
N SER A 20 -29.18 -19.11 -2.50
CA SER A 20 -29.53 -20.50 -2.23
C SER A 20 -28.31 -21.27 -1.72
N PRO A 21 -28.50 -22.40 -0.99
CA PRO A 21 -27.38 -23.25 -0.58
C PRO A 21 -26.52 -23.72 -1.76
N GLU A 22 -27.11 -23.90 -2.94
CA GLU A 22 -26.40 -24.27 -4.17
C GLU A 22 -25.51 -23.13 -4.69
N GLU A 23 -25.97 -21.88 -4.57
CA GLU A 23 -25.19 -20.68 -4.92
C GLU A 23 -24.02 -20.46 -3.95
N LEU A 24 -24.16 -20.86 -2.68
CA LEU A 24 -23.14 -20.70 -1.63
C LEU A 24 -22.17 -21.87 -1.51
N ALA A 25 -22.56 -23.09 -1.88
CA ALA A 25 -21.75 -24.28 -1.69
C ALA A 25 -20.33 -24.18 -2.26
N PRO A 26 -20.10 -23.62 -3.48
CA PRO A 26 -18.75 -23.46 -4.02
C PRO A 26 -17.89 -22.48 -3.20
N LEU A 27 -18.50 -21.39 -2.70
CA LEU A 27 -17.80 -20.38 -1.90
C LEU A 27 -17.34 -20.96 -0.56
N LEU A 28 -18.27 -21.62 0.16
CA LEU A 28 -17.99 -22.20 1.48
C LEU A 28 -16.98 -23.36 1.40
N ALA A 29 -17.05 -24.19 0.37
CA ALA A 29 -16.09 -25.27 0.16
C ALA A 29 -14.66 -24.76 -0.09
N GLY A 30 -14.51 -23.63 -0.80
CA GLY A 30 -13.22 -23.00 -1.04
C GLY A 30 -12.57 -22.41 0.21
N LEU A 31 -13.37 -21.95 1.18
CA LEU A 31 -12.92 -21.32 2.43
C LEU A 31 -12.57 -22.33 3.55
N ALA A 32 -13.12 -23.55 3.51
CA ALA A 32 -12.94 -24.55 4.57
C ALA A 32 -11.50 -25.13 4.70
N GLY A 33 -10.54 -24.66 3.87
CA GLY A 33 -9.23 -25.30 3.68
C GLY A 33 -8.08 -24.84 4.59
N GLN A 34 -8.08 -23.65 5.19
CA GLN A 34 -6.93 -23.17 5.99
C GLN A 34 -7.35 -22.15 7.06
N LEU A 35 -7.23 -22.53 8.33
CA LEU A 35 -7.23 -21.62 9.48
C LEU A 35 -6.05 -22.00 10.38
N GLN A 36 -4.92 -21.33 10.21
CA GLN A 36 -3.81 -21.31 11.16
C GLN A 36 -3.42 -19.84 11.36
N ILE A 37 -3.65 -19.33 12.57
CA ILE A 37 -3.30 -17.96 12.96
C ILE A 37 -2.39 -18.03 14.20
N GLU A 38 -1.21 -17.42 14.10
CA GLU A 38 -0.40 -16.99 15.25
C GLU A 38 0.08 -15.54 15.09
N ARG A 39 0.55 -14.92 16.18
CA ARG A 39 0.34 -13.50 16.56
C ARG A 39 1.63 -12.62 16.62
N ARG A 40 1.57 -11.44 15.95
CA ARG A 40 2.07 -10.05 16.19
C ARG A 40 3.56 -9.71 16.51
N VAL A 41 4.01 -8.54 15.96
CA VAL A 41 4.77 -7.42 16.63
C VAL A 41 4.45 -6.07 15.94
N PRO A 42 4.43 -4.90 16.64
CA PRO A 42 4.19 -3.55 16.06
C PRO A 42 5.45 -2.66 15.93
N LEU A 43 5.39 -1.55 15.16
CA LEU A 43 5.67 -0.15 15.60
C LEU A 43 5.62 0.83 14.40
N SER A 44 4.81 1.88 14.54
CA SER A 44 4.72 3.05 13.66
C SER A 44 5.99 3.90 13.70
N THR A 45 6.44 4.41 12.55
CA THR A 45 7.58 5.34 12.45
C THR A 45 7.23 6.58 11.64
N ASP A 46 7.56 7.77 12.14
CA ASP A 46 7.51 9.06 11.43
C ASP A 46 8.77 9.27 10.54
N ASP A 47 9.19 8.24 9.81
CA ASP A 47 10.41 8.27 8.99
C ASP A 47 10.09 8.49 7.50
N PRO A 48 10.38 9.69 6.92
CA PRO A 48 10.12 9.99 5.51
C PRO A 48 11.02 9.23 4.51
N THR A 49 11.81 8.24 4.95
CA THR A 49 12.65 7.36 4.10
C THR A 49 12.07 5.96 3.84
N VAL A 50 10.85 5.69 4.33
CA VAL A 50 10.15 4.40 4.18
C VAL A 50 9.48 4.30 2.80
N ALA A 51 9.46 3.09 2.22
CA ALA A 51 8.73 2.82 0.99
C ALA A 51 7.23 3.10 1.16
N PRO A 52 6.52 3.60 0.14
CA PRO A 52 5.09 3.89 0.25
C PRO A 52 4.30 2.67 0.71
N LEU A 53 3.33 2.87 1.61
CA LEU A 53 2.42 1.82 2.02
C LEU A 53 1.59 1.37 0.82
N VAL A 54 1.44 0.06 0.65
CA VAL A 54 0.56 -0.50 -0.38
C VAL A 54 -0.82 -0.66 0.24
N ASP A 55 -1.78 0.12 -0.23
CA ASP A 55 -3.19 -0.17 0.02
C ASP A 55 -3.72 -1.08 -1.10
N LEU A 56 -4.49 -2.09 -0.70
CA LEU A 56 -4.91 -3.15 -1.59
C LEU A 56 -6.41 -3.34 -1.47
N GLN A 57 -7.09 -3.12 -2.58
CA GLN A 57 -8.50 -3.40 -2.70
C GLN A 57 -8.76 -4.90 -2.87
N VAL A 58 -9.54 -5.48 -1.96
CA VAL A 58 -9.88 -6.91 -1.98
C VAL A 58 -11.11 -7.16 -2.85
N PHE A 59 -10.88 -7.34 -4.15
CA PHE A 59 -11.91 -7.65 -5.14
C PHE A 59 -11.45 -8.75 -6.10
N ALA A 60 -12.40 -9.43 -6.73
CA ALA A 60 -12.11 -10.39 -7.79
C ALA A 60 -11.55 -9.66 -9.02
N PRO A 61 -10.39 -10.09 -9.56
CA PRO A 61 -9.84 -9.50 -10.78
C PRO A 61 -10.75 -9.81 -11.99
N PRO A 62 -10.74 -8.98 -13.05
CA PRO A 62 -11.50 -9.26 -14.26
C PRO A 62 -11.10 -10.59 -14.89
N VAL A 63 -12.08 -11.34 -15.37
CA VAL A 63 -11.82 -12.55 -16.15
C VAL A 63 -11.61 -12.17 -17.61
N VAL A 64 -10.43 -12.51 -18.13
CA VAL A 64 -9.98 -12.13 -19.47
C VAL A 64 -9.71 -13.36 -20.35
N PRO A 65 -9.74 -13.23 -21.69
CA PRO A 65 -9.31 -14.30 -22.60
C PRO A 65 -7.87 -14.75 -22.33
N LYS A 66 -7.66 -16.06 -22.20
CA LYS A 66 -6.31 -16.65 -22.07
C LYS A 66 -5.69 -16.80 -23.47
N ASN A 67 -4.48 -16.27 -23.66
CA ASN A 67 -3.71 -16.35 -24.92
C ASN A 67 -4.33 -15.64 -26.15
N GLY A 68 -5.15 -14.60 -25.93
CA GLY A 68 -5.70 -13.74 -26.99
C GLY A 68 -4.86 -12.48 -27.24
N GLU A 69 -5.14 -11.78 -28.34
CA GLU A 69 -4.58 -10.45 -28.56
C GLU A 69 -5.20 -9.45 -27.59
N SER A 70 -4.35 -8.58 -27.04
CA SER A 70 -4.79 -7.47 -26.19
C SER A 70 -3.90 -6.26 -26.40
N CYS A 71 -4.43 -5.08 -26.10
CA CYS A 71 -3.65 -3.85 -26.06
C CYS A 71 -4.02 -3.01 -24.84
N THR A 72 -3.05 -2.31 -24.28
CA THR A 72 -3.26 -1.37 -23.18
C THR A 72 -3.02 0.05 -23.67
N VAL A 73 -3.95 0.96 -23.34
CA VAL A 73 -3.90 2.37 -23.68
C VAL A 73 -3.97 3.19 -22.40
N THR A 74 -3.04 4.12 -22.21
CA THR A 74 -3.15 5.11 -21.14
C THR A 74 -4.24 6.11 -21.53
N LEU A 75 -5.27 6.19 -20.70
CA LEU A 75 -6.41 7.07 -20.92
C LEU A 75 -6.21 8.44 -20.29
N LEU A 76 -5.64 8.49 -19.08
CA LEU A 76 -5.39 9.72 -18.34
C LEU A 76 -4.13 9.57 -17.49
N GLN A 77 -3.31 10.63 -17.43
CA GLN A 77 -2.27 10.81 -16.44
C GLN A 77 -2.40 12.23 -15.88
N HIS A 78 -2.68 12.35 -14.59
CA HIS A 78 -3.02 13.64 -13.97
C HIS A 78 -2.67 13.67 -12.48
N SER A 79 -2.41 14.86 -11.94
CA SER A 79 -2.15 15.07 -10.52
C SER A 79 -3.24 15.96 -9.92
N PHE A 80 -4.04 15.42 -9.00
CA PHE A 80 -5.10 16.15 -8.32
C PHE A 80 -4.57 16.79 -7.02
N GLY A 81 -4.15 18.06 -7.13
CA GLY A 81 -3.57 18.85 -6.04
C GLY A 81 -4.30 20.18 -5.82
N ASP A 82 -3.57 21.27 -5.61
CA ASP A 82 -4.17 22.59 -5.39
C ASP A 82 -5.06 23.02 -6.58
N GLY A 83 -6.24 23.53 -6.29
CA GLY A 83 -7.24 23.91 -7.30
C GLY A 83 -8.01 22.76 -7.96
N SER A 84 -7.85 21.51 -7.52
CA SER A 84 -8.58 20.35 -8.09
C SER A 84 -9.96 20.07 -7.49
N PHE A 85 -10.35 20.80 -6.44
CA PHE A 85 -11.68 20.67 -5.83
C PHE A 85 -12.78 21.14 -6.79
N ASN A 86 -13.73 20.25 -7.12
CA ASN A 86 -14.75 20.46 -8.16
C ASN A 86 -14.15 20.84 -9.53
N ALA A 87 -12.92 20.42 -9.81
CA ALA A 87 -12.23 20.67 -11.07
C ALA A 87 -11.68 19.34 -11.63
N PRO A 88 -12.55 18.51 -12.21
CA PRO A 88 -12.17 17.22 -12.76
C PRO A 88 -11.23 17.35 -13.96
N ALA A 89 -10.43 16.33 -14.20
CA ALA A 89 -9.61 16.22 -15.40
C ALA A 89 -10.45 15.68 -16.56
N VAL A 90 -10.50 16.41 -17.67
CA VAL A 90 -11.25 16.02 -18.89
C VAL A 90 -10.28 15.88 -20.05
N VAL A 91 -10.34 14.74 -20.74
CA VAL A 91 -9.55 14.44 -21.94
C VAL A 91 -10.43 13.81 -23.01
N GLU A 92 -10.08 14.03 -24.27
CA GLU A 92 -10.74 13.35 -25.38
C GLU A 92 -10.39 11.86 -25.35
N TYR A 93 -11.42 11.01 -25.38
CA TYR A 93 -11.29 9.58 -25.59
C TYR A 93 -11.50 9.23 -27.06
N ILE A 94 -10.56 8.46 -27.62
CA ILE A 94 -10.65 7.93 -28.98
C ILE A 94 -10.55 6.39 -28.91
N PRO A 95 -11.50 5.64 -29.50
CA PRO A 95 -11.45 4.19 -29.53
C PRO A 95 -10.15 3.67 -30.17
N PRO A 96 -9.47 2.68 -29.56
CA PRO A 96 -8.24 2.17 -30.12
C PRO A 96 -8.51 1.36 -31.40
N THR A 97 -7.83 1.70 -32.49
CA THR A 97 -8.00 1.08 -33.82
C THR A 97 -6.86 0.14 -34.22
N HIS A 98 -5.82 0.03 -33.38
CA HIS A 98 -4.71 -0.87 -33.63
C HIS A 98 -5.19 -2.33 -33.63
N SER A 99 -4.73 -3.16 -34.56
CA SER A 99 -5.27 -4.52 -34.76
C SER A 99 -5.18 -5.39 -33.50
N SER A 100 -4.11 -5.23 -32.70
CA SER A 100 -3.93 -5.98 -31.44
C SER A 100 -4.94 -5.63 -30.34
N CYS A 101 -5.71 -4.55 -30.51
CA CYS A 101 -6.79 -4.17 -29.59
C CYS A 101 -8.10 -4.90 -29.89
N GLY A 102 -8.19 -5.66 -30.98
CA GLY A 102 -9.45 -6.20 -31.49
C GLY A 102 -10.28 -5.16 -32.26
N GLU A 103 -11.40 -5.61 -32.81
CA GLU A 103 -12.33 -4.75 -33.55
C GLU A 103 -13.12 -3.84 -32.59
N VAL A 104 -13.20 -2.54 -32.93
CA VAL A 104 -13.91 -1.54 -32.13
C VAL A 104 -15.37 -1.96 -31.92
N GLY A 105 -15.79 -1.99 -30.66
CA GLY A 105 -17.15 -2.39 -30.26
C GLY A 105 -17.39 -3.90 -30.26
N LYS A 106 -16.37 -4.72 -30.51
CA LYS A 106 -16.45 -6.19 -30.51
C LYS A 106 -15.46 -6.82 -29.53
N TRP A 107 -15.15 -6.16 -28.43
CA TRP A 107 -14.22 -6.68 -27.43
C TRP A 107 -14.81 -7.83 -26.62
N ALA A 108 -13.95 -8.75 -26.20
CA ALA A 108 -14.29 -9.80 -25.24
C ALA A 108 -14.33 -9.24 -23.81
N THR A 109 -13.33 -8.41 -23.47
CA THR A 109 -13.22 -7.76 -22.16
C THR A 109 -12.60 -6.38 -22.34
N ILE A 110 -13.06 -5.42 -21.55
CA ILE A 110 -12.41 -4.13 -21.34
C ILE A 110 -12.16 -3.99 -19.84
N SER A 111 -10.89 -3.87 -19.45
CA SER A 111 -10.52 -3.63 -18.05
C SER A 111 -9.88 -2.28 -17.88
N LEU A 112 -10.34 -1.49 -16.90
CA LEU A 112 -9.63 -0.29 -16.47
C LEU A 112 -8.66 -0.64 -15.35
N ASN A 113 -7.49 -0.04 -15.38
CA ASN A 113 -6.51 -0.09 -14.30
C ASN A 113 -6.24 1.33 -13.81
N LEU A 114 -6.54 1.57 -12.54
CA LEU A 114 -6.34 2.84 -11.84
C LEU A 114 -5.18 2.66 -10.85
N SER A 115 -4.06 3.30 -11.15
CA SER A 115 -2.90 3.38 -10.26
C SER A 115 -2.85 4.77 -9.66
N VAL A 116 -2.81 4.86 -8.33
CA VAL A 116 -2.71 6.14 -7.62
C VAL A 116 -1.56 6.10 -6.63
N TYR A 117 -0.81 7.18 -6.60
CA TYR A 117 0.24 7.44 -5.62
C TYR A 117 -0.05 8.78 -4.92
N SER A 118 0.11 8.83 -3.61
CA SER A 118 -0.04 10.07 -2.87
C SER A 118 0.92 10.11 -1.70
N ILE A 119 1.60 11.24 -1.51
CA ILE A 119 2.50 11.50 -0.39
C ILE A 119 2.07 12.78 0.33
N GLY A 120 1.97 12.72 1.65
CA GLY A 120 1.55 13.84 2.47
C GLY A 120 0.44 13.47 3.44
N THR A 121 -0.29 14.47 3.89
CA THR A 121 -1.47 14.35 4.74
C THR A 121 -2.68 14.74 3.92
N GLN A 122 -3.66 13.85 3.85
CA GLN A 122 -4.96 14.10 3.24
C GLN A 122 -5.98 13.15 3.86
N TYR A 123 -7.26 13.51 3.87
CA TYR A 123 -8.33 12.58 4.21
C TYR A 123 -8.70 11.71 3.01
N ASP A 124 -9.52 10.68 3.25
CA ASP A 124 -10.11 9.95 2.15
C ASP A 124 -10.97 10.87 1.28
N ARG A 125 -10.97 10.61 -0.03
CA ARG A 125 -11.69 11.39 -1.03
C ARG A 125 -12.41 10.45 -1.96
N LEU A 126 -13.64 10.83 -2.30
CA LEU A 126 -14.37 10.17 -3.37
C LEU A 126 -13.70 10.48 -4.73
N SER A 127 -13.62 9.45 -5.57
CA SER A 127 -13.21 9.57 -6.96
C SER A 127 -14.24 8.91 -7.88
N ALA A 128 -14.43 9.49 -9.05
CA ALA A 128 -15.34 8.95 -10.06
C ALA A 128 -14.78 9.15 -11.47
N ILE A 129 -15.00 8.17 -12.34
CA ILE A 129 -14.63 8.19 -13.76
C ILE A 129 -15.91 8.13 -14.59
N TYR A 130 -16.00 9.02 -15.57
CA TYR A 130 -17.11 9.15 -16.49
C TYR A 130 -16.63 9.05 -17.94
N LEU A 131 -17.41 8.41 -18.79
CA LEU A 131 -17.21 8.42 -20.23
C LEU A 131 -18.50 8.90 -20.90
N SER A 132 -18.42 10.01 -21.62
CA SER A 132 -19.59 10.68 -22.22
C SER A 132 -20.72 10.91 -21.20
N HIS A 133 -20.37 11.52 -20.07
CA HIS A 133 -21.23 11.83 -18.91
C HIS A 133 -21.87 10.65 -18.17
N SER A 134 -21.58 9.41 -18.58
CA SER A 134 -22.01 8.21 -17.87
C SER A 134 -20.93 7.81 -16.87
N GLU A 135 -21.27 7.68 -15.59
CA GLU A 135 -20.35 7.15 -14.60
C GLU A 135 -20.07 5.67 -14.87
N ILE A 136 -18.79 5.33 -15.00
CA ILE A 136 -18.34 3.95 -15.25
C ILE A 136 -17.60 3.37 -14.04
N TRP A 137 -17.13 4.23 -13.14
CA TRP A 137 -16.40 3.80 -11.95
C TRP A 137 -16.45 4.83 -10.82
N ARG A 138 -16.97 4.43 -9.64
CA ARG A 138 -16.80 5.11 -8.35
C ARG A 138 -15.77 4.39 -7.47
N SER A 139 -14.92 5.16 -6.79
CA SER A 139 -13.94 4.67 -5.82
C SER A 139 -13.79 5.68 -4.67
N SER A 140 -13.11 5.27 -3.60
CA SER A 140 -12.49 6.20 -2.64
C SER A 140 -10.97 6.10 -2.70
N SER A 141 -10.27 7.05 -2.10
CA SER A 141 -8.82 7.03 -1.96
C SER A 141 -8.39 6.25 -0.72
N ALA A 142 -7.21 5.63 -0.79
CA ALA A 142 -6.49 5.29 0.44
C ALA A 142 -6.00 6.58 1.12
N GLU A 143 -6.01 6.63 2.45
CA GLU A 143 -5.51 7.79 3.19
C GLU A 143 -3.98 7.91 3.00
N PRO A 144 -3.47 9.05 2.52
CA PRO A 144 -2.03 9.24 2.32
C PRO A 144 -1.27 9.30 3.64
N THR A 145 -0.07 8.74 3.65
CA THR A 145 0.90 8.95 4.73
C THR A 145 2.00 9.92 4.31
N LYS A 146 2.73 10.47 5.28
CA LYS A 146 3.94 11.26 5.02
C LYS A 146 5.05 10.46 4.30
N THR A 147 4.97 9.13 4.28
CA THR A 147 5.91 8.23 3.57
C THR A 147 5.39 7.79 2.20
N GLY A 148 4.15 8.16 1.88
CA GLY A 148 3.47 7.79 0.65
C GLY A 148 2.55 6.58 0.82
N THR A 149 1.46 6.60 0.07
CA THR A 149 0.54 5.47 -0.11
C THR A 149 0.39 5.22 -1.61
N ILE A 150 0.40 3.95 -2.01
CA ILE A 150 0.15 3.51 -3.39
C ILE A 150 -0.94 2.46 -3.38
N TRP A 151 -1.88 2.58 -4.32
CA TRP A 151 -2.87 1.53 -4.56
C TRP A 151 -3.11 1.37 -6.05
N ASN A 152 -3.51 0.16 -6.40
CA ASN A 152 -3.78 -0.20 -7.78
C ASN A 152 -5.02 -1.08 -7.84
N THR A 153 -6.04 -0.62 -8.56
CA THR A 153 -7.29 -1.35 -8.74
C THR A 153 -7.54 -1.64 -10.20
N ILE A 154 -8.04 -2.83 -10.50
CA ILE A 154 -8.47 -3.22 -11.84
C ILE A 154 -9.97 -3.48 -11.82
N LYS A 155 -10.71 -2.86 -12.73
CA LYS A 155 -12.17 -2.99 -12.85
C LYS A 155 -12.58 -3.47 -14.24
N ASP A 156 -13.50 -4.43 -14.30
CA ASP A 156 -14.18 -4.82 -15.53
C ASP A 156 -15.23 -3.75 -15.89
N VAL A 157 -15.12 -3.17 -17.09
CA VAL A 157 -16.06 -2.18 -17.63
C VAL A 157 -16.63 -2.62 -18.98
N THR A 158 -16.58 -3.92 -19.27
CA THR A 158 -16.93 -4.48 -20.59
C THR A 158 -18.35 -4.15 -21.02
N HIS A 159 -19.31 -4.08 -20.10
CA HIS A 159 -20.70 -3.74 -20.45
C HIS A 159 -20.87 -2.29 -20.94
N PHE A 160 -19.90 -1.41 -20.68
CA PHE A 160 -19.83 -0.05 -21.25
C PHE A 160 -19.22 0.00 -22.67
N THR A 161 -19.01 -1.14 -23.33
CA THR A 161 -18.51 -1.22 -24.73
C THR A 161 -19.15 -0.20 -25.69
N PRO A 162 -20.47 0.08 -25.66
CA PRO A 162 -21.08 1.08 -26.55
C PRO A 162 -20.51 2.50 -26.41
N LEU A 163 -20.04 2.87 -25.21
CA LEU A 163 -19.37 4.14 -24.96
C LEU A 163 -17.91 4.08 -25.47
N PHE A 164 -17.18 3.02 -25.14
CA PHE A 164 -15.80 2.81 -25.61
C PHE A 164 -15.69 2.62 -27.14
N ALA A 165 -16.79 2.30 -27.82
CA ALA A 165 -16.81 2.16 -29.28
C ALA A 165 -16.88 3.50 -30.03
N LYS A 166 -17.00 4.63 -29.33
CA LYS A 166 -17.18 5.97 -29.93
C LYS A 166 -16.19 6.96 -29.33
N THR A 167 -15.84 7.97 -30.12
CA THR A 167 -15.15 9.16 -29.58
C THR A 167 -16.08 9.88 -28.60
N GLY A 168 -15.54 10.38 -27.50
CA GLY A 168 -16.27 11.15 -26.51
C GLY A 168 -15.33 11.70 -25.44
N ASP A 169 -15.88 12.28 -24.38
CA ASP A 169 -15.08 12.87 -23.30
C ASP A 169 -14.91 11.87 -22.15
N LEU A 170 -13.67 11.65 -21.75
CA LEU A 170 -13.32 10.94 -20.53
C LEU A 170 -13.04 11.96 -19.44
N MET A 171 -13.82 11.91 -18.38
CA MET A 171 -13.68 12.75 -17.21
C MET A 171 -13.31 11.91 -16.00
N MET A 172 -12.34 12.36 -15.22
CA MET A 172 -12.06 11.83 -13.90
C MET A 172 -12.15 12.94 -12.87
N ASP A 173 -13.07 12.77 -11.92
CA ASP A 173 -13.12 13.57 -10.70
C ASP A 173 -12.34 12.88 -9.58
N PHE A 174 -11.53 13.68 -8.91
CA PHE A 174 -10.82 13.29 -7.70
C PHE A 174 -10.61 14.57 -6.87
N SER A 175 -11.73 15.18 -6.50
CA SER A 175 -11.77 16.49 -5.85
C SER A 175 -10.89 16.52 -4.59
N ASN A 176 -9.85 17.35 -4.62
CA ASN A 176 -8.87 17.44 -3.54
C ASN A 176 -8.68 18.89 -3.07
N ILE A 177 -8.44 19.05 -1.76
CA ILE A 177 -8.19 20.34 -1.12
C ILE A 177 -6.79 20.31 -0.52
N ILE A 178 -5.93 21.22 -1.01
CA ILE A 178 -4.64 21.52 -0.40
C ILE A 178 -4.81 22.76 0.47
N SER A 179 -4.45 22.67 1.74
CA SER A 179 -4.63 23.77 2.70
C SER A 179 -3.52 23.75 3.74
N LEU A 180 -2.72 24.82 3.75
CA LEU A 180 -1.67 24.99 4.74
C LEU A 180 -2.27 25.15 6.16
N ASP A 181 -3.40 25.83 6.28
CA ASP A 181 -4.07 26.08 7.57
C ASP A 181 -4.62 24.79 8.20
N LEU A 182 -4.99 23.81 7.37
CA LEU A 182 -5.45 22.49 7.80
C LEU A 182 -4.36 21.41 7.73
N LEU A 183 -3.12 21.78 7.37
CA LEU A 183 -2.00 20.87 7.17
C LEU A 183 -2.27 19.75 6.12
N LEU A 184 -3.10 20.05 5.13
CA LEU A 184 -3.43 19.15 4.01
C LEU A 184 -2.49 19.45 2.83
N ASP A 185 -1.53 18.55 2.59
CA ASP A 185 -0.49 18.68 1.57
C ASP A 185 -0.42 17.47 0.60
N GLY A 186 -1.25 16.45 0.79
CA GLY A 186 -1.29 15.26 -0.05
C GLY A 186 -1.90 15.50 -1.43
N VAL A 187 -1.11 15.27 -2.48
CA VAL A 187 -1.53 15.30 -3.89
C VAL A 187 -1.80 13.87 -4.37
N PHE A 188 -2.84 13.65 -5.18
CA PHE A 188 -3.12 12.34 -5.78
C PHE A 188 -2.58 12.28 -7.21
N ASP A 189 -1.46 11.59 -7.42
CA ASP A 189 -0.89 11.31 -8.74
C ASP A 189 -1.54 10.06 -9.34
N VAL A 190 -2.23 10.22 -10.46
CA VAL A 190 -3.09 9.21 -11.06
C VAL A 190 -2.59 8.79 -12.43
N ILE A 191 -2.60 7.48 -12.69
CA ILE A 191 -2.53 6.89 -14.02
C ILE A 191 -3.76 5.99 -14.21
N LEU A 192 -4.59 6.33 -15.19
CA LEU A 192 -5.72 5.50 -15.64
C LEU A 192 -5.38 4.91 -17.00
N SER A 193 -5.47 3.58 -17.11
CA SER A 193 -5.27 2.86 -18.36
C SER A 193 -6.43 1.89 -18.63
N ALA A 194 -6.65 1.56 -19.90
CA ALA A 194 -7.62 0.56 -20.33
C ALA A 194 -6.91 -0.53 -21.13
N THR A 195 -7.19 -1.79 -20.81
CA THR A 195 -6.78 -2.94 -21.60
C THR A 195 -7.98 -3.52 -22.34
N PHE A 196 -7.86 -3.59 -23.67
CA PHE A 196 -8.85 -4.12 -24.58
C PHE A 196 -8.43 -5.52 -25.02
N TYR A 197 -9.31 -6.49 -24.83
CA TYR A 197 -9.05 -7.88 -25.19
C TYR A 197 -9.88 -8.29 -26.41
N ALA A 198 -9.21 -8.78 -27.44
CA ALA A 198 -9.86 -9.27 -28.64
C ALA A 198 -10.61 -10.59 -28.37
N PRO A 199 -11.73 -10.86 -29.06
CA PRO A 199 -12.42 -12.13 -28.98
C PRO A 199 -11.56 -13.32 -29.39
N THR A 200 -11.77 -14.44 -28.71
CA THR A 200 -11.23 -15.74 -29.10
C THR A 200 -12.38 -16.73 -29.31
N LYS A 201 -12.10 -17.90 -29.88
CA LYS A 201 -13.12 -18.95 -30.06
C LYS A 201 -13.73 -19.41 -28.73
N SER A 202 -12.93 -19.48 -27.68
CA SER A 202 -13.34 -19.90 -26.32
C SER A 202 -13.84 -18.75 -25.45
N PHE A 203 -13.64 -17.50 -25.89
CA PHE A 203 -14.05 -16.30 -25.18
C PHE A 203 -14.50 -15.26 -26.22
N PRO A 204 -15.74 -15.36 -26.72
CA PRO A 204 -16.24 -14.50 -27.79
C PRO A 204 -16.44 -13.06 -27.32
N ALA A 205 -16.78 -12.16 -28.24
CA ALA A 205 -17.17 -10.80 -27.91
C ALA A 205 -18.31 -10.81 -26.87
N ALA A 206 -18.24 -9.90 -25.91
CA ALA A 206 -19.26 -9.78 -24.90
C ALA A 206 -20.58 -9.33 -25.53
N VAL A 207 -21.69 -9.87 -25.04
CA VAL A 207 -23.01 -9.30 -25.30
C VAL A 207 -23.14 -8.05 -24.44
N THR A 208 -23.50 -6.91 -25.03
CA THR A 208 -23.68 -5.63 -24.35
C THR A 208 -24.96 -4.94 -24.84
N SER A 209 -25.30 -3.80 -24.23
CA SER A 209 -26.30 -2.86 -24.76
C SER A 209 -25.90 -2.35 -26.14
N ASP A 210 -26.84 -1.73 -26.85
CA ASP A 210 -26.56 -1.01 -28.11
C ASP A 210 -26.36 0.49 -27.85
N VAL A 211 -27.10 1.04 -26.88
CA VAL A 211 -27.09 2.46 -26.50
C VAL A 211 -26.99 2.57 -24.98
N ILE A 212 -26.21 3.53 -24.52
CA ILE A 212 -26.12 3.90 -23.11
C ILE A 212 -26.49 5.38 -23.00
N ILE A 213 -27.45 5.70 -22.15
CA ILE A 213 -27.94 7.06 -21.90
C ILE A 213 -27.51 7.47 -20.49
N PRO A 214 -26.72 8.55 -20.30
CA PRO A 214 -26.30 8.99 -18.98
C PRO A 214 -27.48 9.48 -18.13
N LEU A 215 -27.48 9.13 -16.84
CA LEU A 215 -28.36 9.68 -15.81
C LEU A 215 -27.51 10.47 -14.82
N SER A 216 -27.25 11.73 -15.18
CA SER A 216 -26.41 12.65 -14.41
C SER A 216 -26.80 14.10 -14.69
N ASN A 217 -26.05 15.03 -14.11
CA ASN A 217 -26.19 16.47 -14.37
C ASN A 217 -25.69 16.91 -15.77
N LEU A 218 -25.05 16.02 -16.54
CA LEU A 218 -24.50 16.25 -17.88
C LEU A 218 -23.57 17.48 -17.98
N ASN A 219 -22.89 17.84 -16.89
CA ASN A 219 -21.98 18.97 -16.88
C ASN A 219 -20.65 18.64 -17.59
N ASP A 220 -20.14 19.55 -18.43
CA ASP A 220 -18.88 19.33 -19.16
C ASP A 220 -17.63 19.57 -18.29
N THR A 221 -17.78 20.28 -17.18
CA THR A 221 -16.66 20.81 -16.38
C THR A 221 -16.73 20.47 -14.89
N LEU A 222 -17.81 19.82 -14.45
CA LEU A 222 -18.04 19.42 -13.06
C LEU A 222 -18.35 17.91 -13.01
N PRO A 223 -18.17 17.26 -11.85
CA PRO A 223 -18.44 15.83 -11.69
C PRO A 223 -19.85 15.46 -12.12
N ASN A 224 -20.01 14.37 -12.88
CA ASN A 224 -21.30 13.94 -13.44
C ASN A 224 -22.11 13.05 -12.49
N PHE A 225 -22.38 13.55 -11.29
CA PHE A 225 -23.40 13.03 -10.39
C PHE A 225 -24.36 14.14 -9.96
N PHE A 226 -25.50 13.75 -9.40
CA PHE A 226 -26.38 14.65 -8.67
C PHE A 226 -25.97 14.70 -7.20
N THR A 227 -25.81 15.91 -6.65
CA THR A 227 -25.75 16.11 -5.20
C THR A 227 -27.17 16.28 -4.67
N ILE A 228 -27.72 15.22 -4.10
CA ILE A 228 -29.06 15.20 -3.56
C ILE A 228 -29.05 15.82 -2.17
N THR A 229 -29.81 16.90 -2.01
CA THR A 229 -29.94 17.66 -0.76
C THR A 229 -31.39 17.75 -0.27
N ASP A 230 -32.34 17.24 -1.05
CA ASP A 230 -33.77 17.25 -0.76
C ASP A 230 -34.47 15.97 -1.24
N ASP A 231 -35.75 15.82 -0.89
CA ASP A 231 -36.57 14.67 -1.27
C ASP A 231 -37.08 14.75 -2.74
N ILE A 232 -36.63 15.72 -3.56
CA ILE A 232 -37.06 15.85 -4.97
C ILE A 232 -36.23 14.89 -5.84
N GLY A 233 -34.91 14.88 -5.64
CA GLY A 233 -33.97 14.05 -6.41
C GLY A 233 -33.38 14.73 -7.64
N GLY A 234 -32.46 14.03 -8.30
CA GLY A 234 -31.82 14.47 -9.55
C GLY A 234 -32.61 14.01 -10.76
N ILE A 235 -32.96 14.93 -11.65
CA ILE A 235 -33.87 14.69 -12.78
C ILE A 235 -33.09 14.76 -14.10
N THR A 236 -33.23 13.74 -14.94
CA THR A 236 -32.71 13.71 -16.31
C THR A 236 -33.86 13.58 -17.29
N ALA A 237 -33.92 14.44 -18.30
CA ALA A 237 -34.81 14.24 -19.44
C ALA A 237 -34.26 13.11 -20.33
N VAL A 238 -35.10 12.14 -20.69
CA VAL A 238 -34.65 10.95 -21.43
C VAL A 238 -35.49 10.71 -22.67
N THR A 239 -34.88 10.11 -23.68
CA THR A 239 -35.57 9.66 -24.88
C THR A 239 -34.95 8.34 -25.30
N LEU A 240 -35.77 7.28 -25.32
CA LEU A 240 -35.34 5.97 -25.78
C LEU A 240 -35.51 5.88 -27.31
N PRO A 241 -34.65 5.12 -28.02
CA PRO A 241 -34.92 4.73 -29.40
C PRO A 241 -36.29 4.05 -29.50
N ASP A 242 -37.09 4.38 -30.52
CA ASP A 242 -38.41 3.77 -30.73
C ASP A 242 -38.35 2.26 -31.03
N THR A 243 -37.16 1.75 -31.32
CA THR A 243 -36.83 0.33 -31.45
C THR A 243 -36.36 -0.34 -30.15
N ALA A 244 -36.38 0.33 -29.00
CA ALA A 244 -35.96 -0.25 -27.73
C ALA A 244 -36.77 -1.51 -27.40
N VAL A 245 -36.08 -2.60 -27.04
CA VAL A 245 -36.71 -3.89 -26.69
C VAL A 245 -36.42 -4.32 -25.25
N GLU A 246 -35.35 -3.80 -24.66
CA GLU A 246 -34.97 -3.97 -23.24
C GLU A 246 -34.28 -2.69 -22.77
N ALA A 247 -34.48 -2.32 -21.51
CA ALA A 247 -33.87 -1.14 -20.90
C ALA A 247 -33.62 -1.38 -19.41
N TYR A 248 -32.38 -1.14 -18.96
CA TYR A 248 -31.97 -1.34 -17.56
C TYR A 248 -31.29 -0.08 -17.03
N VAL A 249 -31.58 0.31 -15.81
CA VAL A 249 -30.87 1.39 -15.11
C VAL A 249 -29.80 0.78 -14.23
N GLU A 250 -28.55 1.21 -14.43
CA GLU A 250 -27.44 0.98 -13.50
C GLU A 250 -27.30 2.22 -12.60
N VAL A 251 -27.33 2.04 -11.28
CA VAL A 251 -27.29 3.14 -10.29
C VAL A 251 -25.98 3.10 -9.49
N PHE A 252 -25.35 4.26 -9.35
CA PHE A 252 -24.28 4.55 -8.39
C PHE A 252 -24.80 5.49 -7.31
N CYS A 253 -24.57 5.15 -6.04
CA CYS A 253 -24.98 5.98 -4.91
C CYS A 253 -23.98 5.88 -3.76
N SER A 254 -23.73 7.00 -3.07
CA SER A 254 -22.93 7.08 -1.86
C SER A 254 -23.36 8.29 -1.03
N GLY A 255 -23.54 8.09 0.28
CA GLY A 255 -23.70 9.18 1.24
C GLY A 255 -22.36 9.75 1.65
N ASN A 256 -22.30 11.05 1.91
CA ASN A 256 -21.08 11.77 2.31
C ASN A 256 -21.42 12.75 3.44
N SER A 257 -20.42 13.37 4.08
CA SER A 257 -20.66 14.34 5.16
C SER A 257 -21.48 13.71 6.30
N ALA A 258 -22.56 14.34 6.75
CA ALA A 258 -23.46 13.79 7.77
C ALA A 258 -24.16 12.46 7.38
N GLU A 259 -24.05 12.08 6.11
CA GLU A 259 -24.54 10.80 5.62
C GLU A 259 -23.44 9.75 5.50
N GLU A 260 -22.14 10.06 5.56
CA GLU A 260 -21.07 9.06 5.36
C GLU A 260 -21.21 7.80 6.24
N PHE A 261 -21.65 7.99 7.48
CA PHE A 261 -21.92 6.93 8.46
C PHE A 261 -23.42 6.83 8.80
N TRP A 262 -24.31 7.09 7.82
CA TRP A 262 -25.75 7.22 8.04
C TRP A 262 -26.36 6.06 8.83
N TYR A 263 -25.80 4.85 8.72
CA TYR A 263 -26.22 3.63 9.42
C TYR A 263 -26.08 3.69 10.96
N LEU A 264 -25.38 4.70 11.50
CA LEU A 264 -25.33 5.03 12.92
C LEU A 264 -26.18 6.25 13.31
N ASN A 265 -26.79 6.95 12.34
CA ASN A 265 -27.59 8.13 12.62
C ASN A 265 -28.77 7.77 13.52
N THR A 266 -29.00 8.62 14.52
CA THR A 266 -30.02 8.41 15.54
C THR A 266 -31.39 8.78 14.99
N PRO A 267 -32.45 7.97 15.19
CA PRO A 267 -33.80 8.37 14.80
C PRO A 267 -34.22 9.66 15.53
N ASP A 268 -34.88 10.57 14.81
CA ASP A 268 -35.15 11.94 15.25
C ASP A 268 -35.86 12.00 16.62
N GLU A 269 -36.73 11.02 16.90
CA GLU A 269 -37.51 10.91 18.14
C GLU A 269 -36.65 10.72 19.40
N PHE A 270 -35.43 10.19 19.24
CA PHE A 270 -34.52 9.87 20.35
C PHE A 270 -33.30 10.79 20.42
N VAL A 271 -33.09 11.68 19.45
CA VAL A 271 -31.96 12.64 19.46
C VAL A 271 -31.99 13.53 20.71
N GLN A 272 -33.19 13.93 21.14
CA GLN A 272 -33.38 14.81 22.30
C GLN A 272 -33.17 14.09 23.65
N ASP A 273 -33.04 12.77 23.67
CA ASP A 273 -32.73 12.03 24.90
C ASP A 273 -31.29 12.24 25.35
N PHE A 274 -30.45 12.82 24.49
CA PHE A 274 -29.02 13.08 24.72
C PHE A 274 -28.71 14.57 24.77
N PRO A 275 -27.65 14.98 25.48
CA PRO A 275 -27.22 16.37 25.47
C PRO A 275 -26.68 16.77 24.10
N ALA A 276 -26.92 18.01 23.67
CA ALA A 276 -26.43 18.52 22.39
C ALA A 276 -24.90 18.43 22.21
N SER A 277 -24.14 18.30 23.32
CA SER A 277 -22.69 18.12 23.31
C SER A 277 -22.23 16.79 22.71
N SER A 278 -23.07 15.75 22.69
CA SER A 278 -22.72 14.45 22.08
C SER A 278 -22.68 14.48 20.56
N GLY A 279 -23.27 15.51 19.93
CA GLY A 279 -23.17 15.72 18.48
C GLY A 279 -23.84 14.63 17.65
N LEU A 280 -24.81 13.89 18.20
CA LEU A 280 -25.51 12.84 17.47
C LEU A 280 -26.22 13.40 16.24
N ILE A 281 -26.00 12.75 15.09
CA ILE A 281 -26.62 13.09 13.81
C ILE A 281 -28.00 12.43 13.76
N GLY A 282 -29.03 13.23 13.43
CA GLY A 282 -30.41 12.77 13.30
C GLY A 282 -30.73 12.08 11.97
N LYS A 283 -32.03 11.94 11.67
CA LYS A 283 -32.63 11.32 10.46
C LYS A 283 -32.57 9.79 10.39
N GLY A 284 -32.08 9.13 11.43
CA GLY A 284 -32.08 7.67 11.55
C GLY A 284 -31.24 6.93 10.48
N PRO A 285 -31.15 5.59 10.59
CA PRO A 285 -30.23 4.76 9.80
C PRO A 285 -30.73 4.30 8.42
N PHE A 286 -32.01 4.45 8.10
CA PHE A 286 -32.59 3.91 6.86
C PHE A 286 -32.52 4.89 5.69
N ARG A 287 -32.10 4.41 4.52
CA ARG A 287 -32.12 5.15 3.24
C ARG A 287 -32.61 4.25 2.12
N GLU A 288 -33.48 4.80 1.28
CA GLU A 288 -33.95 4.19 0.04
C GLU A 288 -33.61 5.10 -1.13
N ILE A 289 -32.82 4.58 -2.07
CA ILE A 289 -32.53 5.26 -3.32
C ILE A 289 -33.54 4.78 -4.36
N GLN A 290 -34.31 5.70 -4.93
CA GLN A 290 -35.43 5.44 -5.84
C GLN A 290 -35.05 5.79 -7.27
N VAL A 291 -35.48 4.95 -8.22
CA VAL A 291 -35.52 5.24 -9.65
C VAL A 291 -36.98 5.50 -10.02
N LEU A 292 -37.31 6.72 -10.41
CA LEU A 292 -38.65 7.10 -10.86
C LEU A 292 -38.67 7.40 -12.36
N ILE A 293 -39.73 7.02 -13.05
CA ILE A 293 -40.02 7.35 -14.45
C ILE A 293 -41.32 8.15 -14.46
N ASP A 294 -41.26 9.42 -14.89
CA ASP A 294 -42.40 10.34 -14.86
C ASP A 294 -43.13 10.33 -13.50
N ASP A 295 -42.35 10.48 -12.41
CA ASP A 295 -42.77 10.40 -11.00
C ASP A 295 -43.34 9.06 -10.52
N GLN A 296 -43.33 8.01 -11.35
CA GLN A 296 -43.72 6.65 -10.96
C GLN A 296 -42.51 5.83 -10.56
N LEU A 297 -42.55 5.22 -9.37
CA LEU A 297 -41.46 4.40 -8.87
C LEU A 297 -41.27 3.16 -9.76
N ALA A 298 -40.07 3.00 -10.32
CA ALA A 298 -39.70 1.90 -11.20
C ALA A 298 -38.84 0.83 -10.49
N GLY A 299 -38.08 1.24 -9.48
CA GLY A 299 -37.29 0.36 -8.63
C GLY A 299 -36.56 1.13 -7.54
N VAL A 300 -35.97 0.38 -6.59
CA VAL A 300 -35.22 0.96 -5.47
C VAL A 300 -33.91 0.20 -5.19
N VAL A 301 -33.03 0.83 -4.41
CA VAL A 301 -31.75 0.31 -3.96
C VAL A 301 -31.59 0.50 -2.46
N TYR A 302 -31.18 -0.58 -1.76
CA TYR A 302 -30.75 -0.58 -0.35
C TYR A 302 -29.24 -0.90 -0.25
N GLY A 303 -28.54 -0.37 0.75
CA GLY A 303 -27.24 -0.90 1.19
C GLY A 303 -25.97 -0.37 0.50
N ALA A 304 -25.89 0.93 0.21
CA ALA A 304 -24.80 1.62 -0.51
C ALA A 304 -23.40 1.66 0.17
N TYR A 305 -22.95 0.59 0.83
CA TYR A 305 -21.75 0.61 1.68
C TYR A 305 -20.45 0.25 0.95
N ASP A 306 -20.45 -0.75 0.07
CA ASP A 306 -19.23 -1.30 -0.58
C ASP A 306 -19.07 -0.86 -2.05
N GLN A 307 -19.74 0.24 -2.41
CA GLN A 307 -19.83 0.84 -3.75
C GLN A 307 -20.03 -0.13 -4.96
N PRO A 308 -20.82 -1.24 -4.87
CA PRO A 308 -21.25 -1.92 -6.08
C PRO A 308 -22.31 -1.09 -6.81
N THR A 309 -22.48 -1.33 -8.10
CA THR A 309 -23.64 -0.81 -8.84
C THR A 309 -24.85 -1.73 -8.67
N TYR A 310 -26.02 -1.12 -8.83
CA TYR A 310 -27.33 -1.77 -8.70
C TYR A 310 -28.10 -1.68 -10.00
N TRP A 311 -28.85 -2.74 -10.32
CA TRP A 311 -29.59 -2.86 -11.57
C TRP A 311 -31.10 -2.82 -11.31
N VAL A 312 -31.79 -1.93 -12.03
CA VAL A 312 -33.26 -1.85 -12.07
C VAL A 312 -33.70 -2.11 -13.51
N ASP A 313 -34.55 -3.12 -13.72
CA ASP A 313 -35.12 -3.37 -15.04
C ASP A 313 -36.31 -2.45 -15.28
N ILE A 314 -36.13 -1.50 -16.19
CA ILE A 314 -37.16 -0.55 -16.60
C ILE A 314 -37.82 -0.95 -17.93
N SER A 315 -37.55 -2.17 -18.44
CA SER A 315 -38.22 -2.70 -19.63
C SER A 315 -39.76 -2.68 -19.52
N PRO A 316 -40.38 -2.92 -18.34
CA PRO A 316 -41.81 -2.73 -18.19
C PRO A 316 -42.31 -1.29 -18.47
N PHE A 317 -41.45 -0.28 -18.36
CA PHE A 317 -41.79 1.12 -18.68
C PHE A 317 -41.58 1.49 -20.14
N ILE A 318 -41.04 0.62 -21.01
CA ILE A 318 -40.87 0.92 -22.44
C ILE A 318 -42.16 1.44 -23.10
N PRO A 319 -43.37 0.89 -22.85
CA PRO A 319 -44.60 1.42 -23.44
C PRO A 319 -44.92 2.87 -23.03
N VAL A 320 -44.47 3.29 -21.85
CA VAL A 320 -44.61 4.65 -21.34
C VAL A 320 -43.54 5.55 -21.98
N LEU A 321 -42.27 5.14 -21.89
CA LEU A 321 -41.10 5.89 -22.38
C LEU A 321 -41.03 6.09 -23.90
N LEU A 322 -41.89 5.40 -24.67
CA LEU A 322 -42.00 5.54 -26.12
C LEU A 322 -43.19 6.42 -26.56
N ASP A 323 -43.88 7.07 -25.62
CA ASP A 323 -44.94 8.03 -25.95
C ASP A 323 -44.31 9.34 -26.48
N GLU A 324 -44.30 9.49 -27.80
CA GLU A 324 -43.74 10.65 -28.50
C GLU A 324 -44.47 11.99 -28.21
N HIS A 325 -45.58 11.97 -27.46
CA HIS A 325 -46.32 13.16 -27.05
C HIS A 325 -45.89 13.72 -25.68
N VAL A 326 -45.02 13.00 -24.96
CA VAL A 326 -44.58 13.36 -23.61
C VAL A 326 -43.05 13.49 -23.59
N ASN A 327 -42.56 14.52 -22.88
CA ASN A 327 -41.14 14.58 -22.54
C ASN A 327 -40.94 13.76 -21.26
N HIS A 328 -40.27 12.62 -21.39
CA HIS A 328 -40.06 11.72 -20.27
C HIS A 328 -38.90 12.16 -19.39
N THR A 329 -39.03 11.91 -18.09
CA THR A 329 -37.97 12.13 -17.11
C THR A 329 -37.67 10.87 -16.32
N VAL A 330 -36.40 10.70 -15.99
CA VAL A 330 -35.95 9.74 -14.98
C VAL A 330 -35.41 10.52 -13.80
N THR A 331 -35.91 10.21 -12.61
CA THR A 331 -35.47 10.84 -11.36
C THR A 331 -34.76 9.83 -10.48
N LEU A 332 -33.56 10.17 -10.02
CA LEU A 332 -32.83 9.45 -8.98
C LEU A 332 -33.01 10.20 -7.66
N ARG A 333 -33.72 9.60 -6.70
CA ARG A 333 -34.11 10.25 -5.44
C ARG A 333 -33.61 9.48 -4.24
N VAL A 334 -33.30 10.18 -3.15
CA VAL A 334 -33.03 9.56 -1.85
C VAL A 334 -34.19 9.88 -0.91
N VAL A 335 -34.67 8.87 -0.20
CA VAL A 335 -35.70 8.99 0.84
C VAL A 335 -35.19 8.31 2.11
N GLY A 336 -35.27 9.01 3.23
CA GLY A 336 -34.94 8.49 4.55
C GLY A 336 -36.16 8.33 5.45
N GLN A 337 -35.90 8.05 6.73
CA GLN A 337 -36.94 7.87 7.75
C GLN A 337 -37.15 9.10 8.64
N GLY A 338 -36.41 10.18 8.41
CA GLY A 338 -36.49 11.39 9.23
C GLY A 338 -37.90 11.97 9.22
N ILE A 339 -38.35 12.45 10.39
CA ILE A 339 -39.72 12.93 10.59
C ILE A 339 -39.94 14.37 10.09
N THR A 340 -38.85 15.05 9.76
CA THR A 340 -38.84 16.40 9.19
C THR A 340 -38.22 16.36 7.80
N ALA A 341 -38.72 17.17 6.87
CA ALA A 341 -38.14 17.30 5.53
C ALA A 341 -36.86 18.16 5.56
N PRO A 342 -35.81 17.82 4.78
CA PRO A 342 -35.67 16.57 4.01
C PRO A 342 -35.55 15.35 4.93
N SER A 343 -36.04 14.20 4.47
CA SER A 343 -36.15 12.95 5.28
C SER A 343 -34.80 12.30 5.62
N PHE A 344 -33.70 12.87 5.13
CA PHE A 344 -32.31 12.48 5.31
C PHE A 344 -31.43 13.75 5.40
N ASN A 345 -30.15 13.64 5.75
CA ASN A 345 -29.22 14.78 5.71
C ASN A 345 -28.64 14.95 4.29
N SER A 346 -28.10 16.12 3.95
CA SER A 346 -27.59 16.40 2.60
C SER A 346 -26.36 15.55 2.21
N ASP A 347 -25.97 15.66 0.93
CA ASP A 347 -24.71 15.13 0.37
C ASP A 347 -24.72 13.64 -0.04
N TRP A 348 -25.86 13.19 -0.55
CA TRP A 348 -25.92 11.96 -1.34
C TRP A 348 -25.50 12.21 -2.78
N PHE A 349 -24.45 11.54 -3.25
CA PHE A 349 -24.04 11.61 -4.65
C PHE A 349 -24.66 10.43 -5.41
N VAL A 350 -25.54 10.74 -6.36
CA VAL A 350 -26.30 9.72 -7.11
C VAL A 350 -26.17 9.96 -8.60
N SER A 351 -25.90 8.89 -9.35
CA SER A 351 -25.81 8.92 -10.81
C SER A 351 -26.20 7.55 -11.36
N GLY A 352 -26.26 7.43 -12.68
CA GLY A 352 -26.49 6.15 -13.32
C GLY A 352 -26.41 6.21 -14.82
N SER A 353 -26.86 5.14 -15.45
CA SER A 353 -27.05 5.09 -16.90
C SER A 353 -28.16 4.13 -17.30
N ILE A 354 -28.87 4.44 -18.39
CA ILE A 354 -29.83 3.53 -19.01
C ILE A 354 -29.10 2.74 -20.10
N HIS A 355 -29.06 1.42 -19.91
CA HIS A 355 -28.55 0.42 -20.82
C HIS A 355 -29.68 -0.09 -21.71
N VAL A 356 -29.69 0.29 -22.98
CA VAL A 356 -30.77 -0.02 -23.94
C VAL A 356 -30.31 -1.01 -24.99
N ARG A 357 -31.12 -2.05 -25.19
CA ARG A 357 -31.02 -2.95 -26.33
C ARG A 357 -32.12 -2.62 -27.34
N THR A 358 -31.76 -2.62 -28.62
CA THR A 358 -32.61 -2.20 -29.73
C THR A 358 -32.94 -3.37 -30.66
N GLY A 359 -34.10 -3.27 -31.30
CA GLY A 359 -34.56 -4.17 -32.35
C GLY A 359 -34.50 -3.53 -33.73
N SER A 360 -35.04 -4.23 -34.73
CA SER A 360 -35.05 -3.76 -36.13
C SER A 360 -36.33 -3.01 -36.54
N SER A 361 -37.33 -2.92 -35.66
CA SER A 361 -38.59 -2.23 -35.92
C SER A 361 -39.12 -1.55 -34.65
N LYS A 362 -39.98 -0.53 -34.82
CA LYS A 362 -40.63 0.18 -33.71
C LYS A 362 -41.30 -0.80 -32.74
N THR A 363 -41.01 -0.63 -31.45
CA THR A 363 -41.63 -1.36 -30.36
C THR A 363 -42.94 -0.66 -29.97
N THR A 364 -43.96 -1.46 -29.67
CA THR A 364 -45.22 -0.98 -29.07
C THR A 364 -45.55 -1.86 -27.87
N GLY A 365 -46.47 -1.46 -27.02
CA GLY A 365 -46.85 -2.30 -25.90
C GLY A 365 -47.85 -1.63 -24.98
N LYS A 366 -48.04 -2.24 -23.82
CA LYS A 366 -48.81 -1.67 -22.71
C LYS A 366 -48.30 -2.22 -21.38
N MET A 367 -48.38 -1.40 -20.34
CA MET A 367 -48.23 -1.88 -18.98
C MET A 367 -49.49 -2.66 -18.57
N THR A 368 -49.29 -3.88 -18.07
CA THR A 368 -50.38 -4.79 -17.69
C THR A 368 -50.58 -4.85 -16.18
N SER A 369 -49.54 -4.60 -15.38
CA SER A 369 -49.63 -4.55 -13.93
C SER A 369 -48.62 -3.55 -13.36
N TYR A 370 -49.05 -2.78 -12.37
CA TYR A 370 -48.21 -1.88 -11.58
C TYR A 370 -48.59 -2.06 -10.10
N SER A 371 -47.80 -2.84 -9.37
CA SER A 371 -48.00 -3.14 -7.96
C SER A 371 -46.81 -2.63 -7.17
N VAL A 372 -46.93 -1.39 -6.68
CA VAL A 372 -45.88 -0.73 -5.91
C VAL A 372 -46.51 -0.18 -4.61
N PRO A 373 -46.65 -1.02 -3.56
CA PRO A 373 -47.10 -0.54 -2.26
C PRO A 373 -46.18 0.54 -1.68
N ALA A 374 -46.74 1.33 -0.76
CA ALA A 374 -45.96 2.32 -0.01
C ALA A 374 -44.85 1.65 0.82
N LEU A 375 -43.84 2.42 1.21
CA LEU A 375 -42.78 1.93 2.09
C LEU A 375 -43.41 1.52 3.41
N GLU A 376 -43.16 0.29 3.86
CA GLU A 376 -43.45 -0.07 5.24
C GLU A 376 -42.20 0.24 6.05
N ILE A 377 -42.28 1.24 6.93
CA ILE A 377 -41.18 1.59 7.83
C ILE A 377 -41.71 1.86 9.22
N SER A 378 -40.98 1.39 10.24
CA SER A 378 -41.30 1.67 11.63
C SER A 378 -40.04 1.87 12.45
N THR A 379 -40.12 2.84 13.35
CA THR A 379 -39.11 3.14 14.37
C THR A 379 -39.74 2.88 15.73
N VAL A 380 -39.07 2.08 16.55
CA VAL A 380 -39.41 1.89 17.96
C VAL A 380 -38.16 2.10 18.80
N GLY A 381 -38.32 2.37 20.09
CA GLY A 381 -37.19 2.52 21.00
C GLY A 381 -37.63 2.86 22.40
N GLY A 382 -36.67 3.07 23.28
CA GLY A 382 -36.93 3.50 24.65
C GLY A 382 -35.68 3.89 25.41
N SER A 383 -35.86 4.75 26.41
CA SER A 383 -34.84 5.23 27.32
C SER A 383 -35.01 4.64 28.72
N SER A 384 -33.91 4.42 29.42
CA SER A 384 -33.91 4.08 30.84
C SER A 384 -34.10 5.34 31.71
N PRO A 385 -34.41 5.21 33.03
CA PRO A 385 -34.58 6.37 33.90
C PRO A 385 -33.39 7.33 33.85
N GLY A 386 -33.66 8.62 33.63
CA GLY A 386 -32.61 9.63 33.49
C GLY A 386 -31.84 9.55 32.18
N ASN A 387 -32.36 8.85 31.17
CA ASN A 387 -31.78 8.69 29.83
C ASN A 387 -30.35 8.10 29.84
N THR A 388 -30.03 7.29 30.86
CA THR A 388 -28.67 6.72 30.99
C THR A 388 -28.30 5.76 29.86
N THR A 389 -29.30 5.10 29.29
CA THR A 389 -29.18 4.24 28.11
C THR A 389 -30.41 4.42 27.24
N VAL A 390 -30.22 4.37 25.93
CA VAL A 390 -31.31 4.41 24.93
C VAL A 390 -31.09 3.25 23.96
N TRP A 391 -32.17 2.64 23.51
CA TRP A 391 -32.11 1.69 22.40
C TRP A 391 -33.17 2.05 21.37
N THR A 392 -32.87 1.80 20.10
CA THR A 392 -33.78 2.02 18.99
C THR A 392 -33.76 0.83 18.05
N LYS A 393 -34.89 0.56 17.40
CA LYS A 393 -35.01 -0.42 16.34
C LYS A 393 -35.79 0.17 15.19
N VAL A 394 -35.20 0.13 14.01
CA VAL A 394 -35.82 0.53 12.75
C VAL A 394 -35.98 -0.72 11.90
N VAL A 395 -37.18 -0.93 11.39
CA VAL A 395 -37.43 -1.97 10.39
C VAL A 395 -38.11 -1.35 9.18
N ALA A 396 -37.68 -1.75 7.99
CA ALA A 396 -38.30 -1.34 6.74
C ALA A 396 -38.47 -2.52 5.79
N HIS A 397 -39.55 -2.50 5.02
CA HIS A 397 -39.89 -3.51 4.05
C HIS A 397 -40.39 -2.86 2.76
N ARG A 398 -39.88 -3.35 1.63
CA ARG A 398 -40.27 -2.93 0.29
C ARG A 398 -40.57 -4.14 -0.58
N GLU A 399 -41.76 -4.14 -1.14
CA GLU A 399 -42.13 -5.01 -2.25
C GLU A 399 -42.57 -4.18 -3.45
N LEU A 400 -42.23 -4.64 -4.65
CA LEU A 400 -42.83 -4.13 -5.89
C LEU A 400 -42.82 -5.18 -6.99
N ALA A 401 -43.78 -5.07 -7.91
CA ALA A 401 -43.86 -5.87 -9.12
C ALA A 401 -44.51 -5.07 -10.25
N ILE A 402 -43.85 -5.02 -11.40
CA ILE A 402 -44.28 -4.26 -12.58
C ILE A 402 -44.21 -5.16 -13.79
N GLU A 403 -45.28 -5.21 -14.59
CA GLU A 403 -45.41 -6.11 -15.73
C GLU A 403 -45.94 -5.37 -16.96
N SER A 404 -45.41 -5.75 -18.12
CA SER A 404 -45.84 -5.22 -19.42
C SER A 404 -45.81 -6.26 -20.52
N GLU A 405 -46.62 -6.03 -21.54
CA GLU A 405 -46.57 -6.74 -22.82
C GLU A 405 -45.96 -5.82 -23.88
N LEU A 406 -44.87 -6.25 -24.52
CA LEU A 406 -44.19 -5.56 -25.60
C LEU A 406 -44.38 -6.32 -26.92
N ASN A 407 -44.72 -5.64 -28.00
CA ASN A 407 -44.60 -6.13 -29.36
C ASN A 407 -43.32 -5.55 -29.95
N THR A 408 -42.30 -6.40 -30.08
CA THR A 408 -40.97 -6.03 -30.58
C THR A 408 -40.71 -6.67 -31.95
N SER A 409 -39.62 -6.27 -32.61
CA SER A 409 -39.12 -6.99 -33.80
C SER A 409 -38.79 -8.47 -33.56
N GLU A 410 -38.56 -8.86 -32.30
CA GLU A 410 -38.29 -10.25 -31.87
C GLU A 410 -39.58 -11.01 -31.49
N GLY A 411 -40.74 -10.39 -31.71
CA GLY A 411 -42.05 -10.93 -31.35
C GLY A 411 -42.60 -10.35 -30.05
N LYS A 412 -43.67 -10.98 -29.55
CA LYS A 412 -44.36 -10.57 -28.32
C LYS A 412 -43.57 -10.98 -27.09
N LYS A 413 -43.26 -10.04 -26.21
CA LYS A 413 -42.54 -10.26 -24.95
C LYS A 413 -43.42 -9.88 -23.78
N SER A 414 -43.54 -10.79 -22.81
CA SER A 414 -43.98 -10.43 -21.46
C SER A 414 -42.74 -10.10 -20.65
N VAL A 415 -42.69 -8.91 -20.06
CA VAL A 415 -41.57 -8.47 -19.20
C VAL A 415 -42.10 -8.18 -17.81
N ARG A 416 -41.37 -8.65 -16.79
CA ARG A 416 -41.71 -8.47 -15.38
C ARG A 416 -40.49 -8.11 -14.58
N PHE A 417 -40.56 -7.03 -13.80
CA PHE A 417 -39.59 -6.67 -12.77
C PHE A 417 -40.21 -6.85 -11.39
N SER A 418 -39.46 -7.34 -10.41
CA SER A 418 -39.94 -7.49 -9.04
C SER A 418 -38.81 -7.35 -8.02
N GLN A 419 -39.10 -6.71 -6.88
CA GLN A 419 -38.19 -6.60 -5.73
C GLN A 419 -38.90 -6.96 -4.44
N SER A 420 -38.15 -7.58 -3.52
CA SER A 420 -38.50 -7.83 -2.12
C SER A 420 -37.26 -7.51 -1.30
N LEU A 421 -37.33 -6.46 -0.49
CA LEU A 421 -36.20 -5.94 0.28
C LEU A 421 -36.63 -5.74 1.74
N ASP A 422 -35.79 -6.20 2.65
CA ASP A 422 -35.97 -6.11 4.09
C ASP A 422 -34.76 -5.42 4.71
N PHE A 423 -35.03 -4.56 5.68
CA PHE A 423 -34.04 -3.83 6.45
C PHE A 423 -34.39 -3.90 7.94
N SER A 424 -33.37 -4.12 8.77
CA SER A 424 -33.46 -3.96 10.22
C SER A 424 -32.19 -3.26 10.70
N ASN A 425 -32.33 -2.32 11.62
CA ASN A 425 -31.23 -1.70 12.35
C ASN A 425 -31.61 -1.61 13.83
N GLU A 426 -30.80 -2.21 14.70
CA GLU A 426 -30.91 -2.11 16.15
C GLU A 426 -29.73 -1.31 16.67
N ALA A 427 -30.00 -0.16 17.28
CA ALA A 427 -28.97 0.69 17.87
C ALA A 427 -29.12 0.77 19.38
N GLN A 428 -28.00 0.85 20.08
CA GLN A 428 -27.93 1.08 21.51
C GLN A 428 -26.97 2.22 21.80
N TYR A 429 -27.31 3.00 22.81
CA TYR A 429 -26.56 4.17 23.21
C TYR A 429 -26.41 4.15 24.73
N ALA A 430 -25.23 4.50 25.20
CA ALA A 430 -24.94 4.71 26.61
C ALA A 430 -24.04 5.92 26.77
N ASP A 431 -23.83 6.33 28.02
CA ASP A 431 -22.92 7.41 28.37
C ASP A 431 -23.23 8.69 27.57
N GLU A 432 -24.45 9.19 27.68
CA GLU A 432 -24.91 10.40 26.96
C GLU A 432 -24.85 10.31 25.41
N GLY A 433 -24.71 9.10 24.86
CA GLY A 433 -24.59 8.86 23.42
C GLY A 433 -23.15 8.75 22.92
N TRP A 434 -22.17 8.86 23.82
CA TRP A 434 -20.75 8.69 23.49
C TRP A 434 -20.37 7.24 23.23
N ILE A 435 -21.14 6.29 23.73
CA ILE A 435 -20.98 4.87 23.41
C ILE A 435 -22.16 4.43 22.58
N GLN A 436 -21.89 3.90 21.39
CA GLN A 436 -22.88 3.52 20.40
C GLN A 436 -22.62 2.10 19.89
N TRP A 437 -23.69 1.33 19.76
CA TRP A 437 -23.71 0.07 19.05
C TRP A 437 -24.78 0.15 17.97
N GLY A 438 -24.50 -0.38 16.79
CA GLY A 438 -25.46 -0.51 15.70
C GLY A 438 -25.33 -1.87 15.04
N GLU A 439 -26.42 -2.64 15.04
CA GLU A 439 -26.54 -3.92 14.33
C GLU A 439 -27.57 -3.76 13.22
N GLN A 440 -27.08 -3.71 11.98
CA GLN A 440 -27.88 -3.59 10.79
C GLN A 440 -27.89 -4.90 10.00
N THR A 441 -29.01 -5.22 9.37
CA THR A 441 -29.13 -6.29 8.39
C THR A 441 -30.01 -5.83 7.25
N THR A 442 -29.46 -5.90 6.04
CA THR A 442 -30.21 -5.70 4.79
C THR A 442 -30.25 -7.01 4.03
N ILE A 443 -31.44 -7.42 3.60
CA ILE A 443 -31.65 -8.62 2.79
C ILE A 443 -32.48 -8.20 1.58
N GLY A 444 -32.11 -8.66 0.40
CA GLY A 444 -32.83 -8.26 -0.80
C GLY A 444 -32.81 -9.30 -1.89
N THR A 445 -33.92 -9.38 -2.63
CA THR A 445 -33.98 -10.08 -3.90
C THR A 445 -34.65 -9.20 -4.95
N THR A 446 -33.92 -8.92 -6.01
CA THR A 446 -34.39 -8.25 -7.22
C THR A 446 -34.39 -9.24 -8.38
N THR A 447 -35.46 -9.30 -9.16
CA THR A 447 -35.56 -10.19 -10.32
C THR A 447 -36.20 -9.50 -11.52
N ALA A 448 -35.74 -9.85 -12.71
CA ALA A 448 -36.44 -9.56 -13.96
C ALA A 448 -36.63 -10.83 -14.78
N ASN A 449 -37.84 -11.03 -15.27
CA ASN A 449 -38.20 -12.16 -16.13
C ASN A 449 -38.76 -11.65 -17.46
N HIS A 450 -38.10 -12.02 -18.56
CA HIS A 450 -38.52 -11.69 -19.92
C HIS A 450 -38.88 -13.00 -20.63
N GLN A 451 -40.14 -13.12 -21.09
CA GLN A 451 -40.67 -14.35 -21.72
C GLN A 451 -40.44 -15.63 -20.88
N GLY A 452 -40.53 -15.53 -19.55
CA GLY A 452 -40.31 -16.65 -18.64
C GLY A 452 -38.83 -17.03 -18.42
N LYS A 453 -37.88 -16.29 -19.02
CA LYS A 453 -36.45 -16.40 -18.72
C LYS A 453 -36.05 -15.33 -17.72
N GLN A 454 -35.37 -15.71 -16.65
CA GLN A 454 -34.76 -14.76 -15.72
C GLN A 454 -33.54 -14.11 -16.39
N VAL A 455 -33.60 -12.79 -16.59
CA VAL A 455 -32.55 -11.99 -17.24
C VAL A 455 -31.75 -11.16 -16.24
N LEU A 456 -32.36 -10.81 -15.12
CA LEU A 456 -31.69 -10.21 -13.97
C LEU A 456 -32.10 -10.98 -12.71
N ARG A 457 -31.11 -11.27 -11.86
CA ARG A 457 -31.34 -11.66 -10.47
C ARG A 457 -30.24 -11.08 -9.60
N ASP A 458 -30.62 -10.41 -8.54
CA ASP A 458 -29.70 -9.92 -7.52
C ASP A 458 -30.24 -10.32 -6.15
N ALA A 459 -29.62 -11.32 -5.53
CA ALA A 459 -29.96 -11.76 -4.17
C ALA A 459 -28.78 -11.50 -3.25
N PHE A 460 -29.01 -10.80 -2.14
CA PHE A 460 -27.94 -10.41 -1.24
C PHE A 460 -28.37 -10.39 0.22
N ILE A 461 -27.36 -10.53 1.10
CA ILE A 461 -27.47 -10.33 2.54
C ILE A 461 -26.26 -9.51 2.97
N TYR A 462 -26.51 -8.46 3.75
CA TYR A 462 -25.52 -7.50 4.21
C TYR A 462 -25.72 -7.19 5.71
N PRO A 463 -25.27 -8.07 6.62
CA PRO A 463 -25.17 -7.73 8.04
C PRO A 463 -23.96 -6.82 8.29
N LEU A 464 -24.17 -5.81 9.13
CA LEU A 464 -23.18 -4.84 9.57
C LEU A 464 -23.36 -4.61 11.07
N SER A 465 -22.31 -4.82 11.85
CA SER A 465 -22.25 -4.47 13.26
C SER A 465 -21.16 -3.42 13.44
N VAL A 466 -21.49 -2.33 14.13
CA VAL A 466 -20.55 -1.25 14.42
C VAL A 466 -20.65 -0.91 15.90
N PHE A 467 -19.50 -0.80 16.53
CA PHE A 467 -19.32 -0.23 17.86
C PHE A 467 -18.48 1.02 17.75
N SER A 468 -18.88 2.07 18.45
CA SER A 468 -18.14 3.33 18.52
C SER A 468 -18.12 3.84 19.96
N ASN A 469 -16.97 4.30 20.41
CA ASN A 469 -16.77 4.91 21.72
C ASN A 469 -15.98 6.21 21.55
N TYR A 470 -16.60 7.31 21.94
CA TYR A 470 -16.10 8.66 21.79
C TYR A 470 -15.80 9.27 23.17
N SER A 471 -14.89 10.24 23.22
CA SER A 471 -14.75 11.14 24.37
C SER A 471 -15.20 12.56 24.00
N LEU A 472 -15.42 13.39 25.02
CA LEU A 472 -15.76 14.80 24.84
C LEU A 472 -14.71 15.57 24.03
N TYR A 473 -15.16 16.25 22.96
CA TYR A 473 -14.32 17.11 22.11
C TYR A 473 -13.73 18.33 22.86
N THR A 474 -14.11 18.62 24.10
CA THR A 474 -13.52 19.71 24.89
C THR A 474 -12.43 19.25 25.85
N GLU A 475 -12.19 17.95 26.00
CA GLU A 475 -11.19 17.44 26.94
C GLU A 475 -9.77 17.70 26.47
N GLU A 476 -8.84 17.99 27.39
CA GLU A 476 -7.42 18.18 27.04
C GLU A 476 -6.85 16.95 26.30
N PHE A 477 -7.30 15.75 26.68
CA PHE A 477 -7.01 14.48 26.01
C PHE A 477 -8.30 13.74 25.74
N GLY A 478 -8.57 13.45 24.47
CA GLY A 478 -9.71 12.67 24.03
C GLY A 478 -9.30 11.38 23.33
N GLY A 479 -10.28 10.63 22.85
CA GLY A 479 -10.07 9.46 22.01
C GLY A 479 -11.32 9.01 21.28
N TYR A 480 -11.10 8.20 20.28
CA TYR A 480 -12.13 7.48 19.54
C TYR A 480 -11.70 6.02 19.40
N GLY A 481 -12.61 5.09 19.63
CA GLY A 481 -12.41 3.67 19.38
C GLY A 481 -13.61 3.10 18.63
N SER A 482 -13.34 2.20 17.68
CA SER A 482 -14.40 1.54 16.93
C SER A 482 -14.04 0.11 16.57
N GLU A 483 -15.06 -0.72 16.46
CA GLU A 483 -15.00 -2.09 15.95
C GLU A 483 -16.15 -2.30 14.96
N ILE A 484 -15.84 -2.84 13.79
CA ILE A 484 -16.78 -3.07 12.69
C ILE A 484 -16.68 -4.54 12.31
N ASN A 485 -17.84 -5.21 12.24
CA ASN A 485 -17.97 -6.55 11.70
C ASN A 485 -18.97 -6.52 10.54
N GLN A 486 -18.52 -6.90 9.36
CA GLN A 486 -19.25 -6.75 8.11
C GLN A 486 -19.22 -8.05 7.34
N THR A 487 -20.37 -8.47 6.81
CA THR A 487 -20.42 -9.57 5.84
C THR A 487 -21.28 -9.16 4.65
N HIS A 488 -20.80 -9.44 3.44
CA HIS A 488 -21.55 -9.22 2.21
C HIS A 488 -21.58 -10.52 1.42
N ILE A 489 -22.76 -11.07 1.26
CA ILE A 489 -23.01 -12.23 0.42
C ILE A 489 -23.93 -11.78 -0.69
N ARG A 490 -23.53 -11.98 -1.95
CA ARG A 490 -24.33 -11.56 -3.11
C ARG A 490 -24.21 -12.55 -4.24
N ALA A 491 -25.33 -12.96 -4.80
CA ALA A 491 -25.46 -13.76 -6.02
C ALA A 491 -26.16 -12.90 -7.08
N LEU A 492 -25.41 -12.50 -8.11
CA LEU A 492 -25.85 -11.58 -9.16
C LEU A 492 -25.76 -12.26 -10.52
N GLN A 493 -26.90 -12.43 -11.17
CA GLN A 493 -27.03 -12.51 -12.62
C GLN A 493 -27.35 -11.09 -13.13
N PRO A 494 -26.35 -10.33 -13.61
CA PRO A 494 -26.62 -9.01 -14.20
C PRO A 494 -27.40 -9.17 -15.53
N PRO A 495 -28.08 -8.13 -16.03
CA PRO A 495 -28.74 -8.17 -17.33
C PRO A 495 -27.74 -8.39 -18.47
N ILE A 496 -26.49 -7.99 -18.25
CA ILE A 496 -25.39 -8.04 -19.20
C ILE A 496 -24.19 -8.68 -18.49
N GLY A 497 -23.68 -9.77 -19.06
CA GLY A 497 -22.52 -10.48 -18.54
C GLY A 497 -22.86 -11.76 -17.75
N PRO A 498 -21.82 -12.46 -17.27
CA PRO A 498 -22.00 -13.74 -16.60
C PRO A 498 -22.54 -13.55 -15.18
N TYR A 499 -23.25 -14.58 -14.70
CA TYR A 499 -23.53 -14.77 -13.29
C TYR A 499 -22.25 -14.67 -12.45
N ARG A 500 -22.34 -14.12 -11.24
CA ARG A 500 -21.27 -14.09 -10.25
C ARG A 500 -21.83 -14.19 -8.84
N ALA A 501 -21.09 -14.84 -7.95
CA ALA A 501 -21.36 -14.83 -6.52
C ALA A 501 -20.12 -14.43 -5.74
N ILE A 502 -20.32 -13.64 -4.68
CA ILE A 502 -19.28 -13.22 -3.75
C ILE A 502 -19.68 -13.50 -2.31
N GLN A 503 -18.67 -13.72 -1.48
CA GLN A 503 -18.74 -13.61 -0.04
C GLN A 503 -17.53 -12.82 0.44
N SER A 504 -17.77 -11.69 1.10
CA SER A 504 -16.77 -10.90 1.82
C SER A 504 -17.13 -10.92 3.29
N VAL A 505 -16.19 -11.26 4.16
CA VAL A 505 -16.32 -11.12 5.62
C VAL A 505 -15.15 -10.26 6.04
N GLN A 506 -15.44 -9.12 6.67
CA GLN A 506 -14.45 -8.14 7.11
C GLN A 506 -14.68 -7.82 8.58
N HIS A 507 -13.61 -7.84 9.36
CA HIS A 507 -13.59 -7.27 10.70
C HIS A 507 -12.51 -6.20 10.76
N ALA A 508 -12.86 -5.04 11.30
CA ALA A 508 -11.93 -3.95 11.52
C ALA A 508 -12.06 -3.45 12.95
N ARG A 509 -10.94 -3.04 13.55
CA ARG A 509 -10.96 -2.34 14.83
C ARG A 509 -9.84 -1.35 14.94
N GLY A 510 -10.08 -0.27 15.65
CA GLY A 510 -9.07 0.73 15.89
C GLY A 510 -9.39 1.60 17.09
N SER A 511 -8.37 2.32 17.53
CA SER A 511 -8.49 3.37 18.52
C SER A 511 -7.48 4.45 18.25
N ILE A 512 -7.82 5.69 18.53
CA ILE A 512 -6.96 6.85 18.39
C ILE A 512 -7.10 7.70 19.64
N GLY A 513 -5.97 8.12 20.21
CA GLY A 513 -5.89 9.12 21.26
C GLY A 513 -5.55 10.47 20.64
N MET A 514 -6.19 11.53 21.13
CA MET A 514 -6.08 12.88 20.58
C MET A 514 -5.79 13.91 21.67
N ASP A 515 -4.99 14.93 21.37
CA ASP A 515 -4.80 16.10 22.24
C ASP A 515 -5.73 17.27 21.84
N ASN A 516 -5.60 18.42 22.50
CA ASN A 516 -6.39 19.63 22.24
C ASN A 516 -5.64 20.68 21.38
N TRP A 517 -4.74 20.25 20.49
CA TRP A 517 -4.00 21.18 19.63
C TRP A 517 -4.93 22.09 18.79
N PRO A 518 -4.63 23.39 18.64
CA PRO A 518 -5.48 24.33 17.90
C PRO A 518 -5.67 23.95 16.42
N GLY A 519 -6.93 23.94 15.96
CA GLY A 519 -7.31 23.58 14.59
C GLY A 519 -7.97 22.20 14.53
N LEU A 520 -7.22 21.20 14.07
CA LEU A 520 -7.60 19.80 14.11
C LEU A 520 -6.86 19.15 15.29
N ARG A 521 -7.57 18.44 16.18
CA ARG A 521 -6.93 17.70 17.29
C ARG A 521 -5.84 16.79 16.72
N HIS A 522 -4.66 16.75 17.32
CA HIS A 522 -3.59 15.90 16.83
C HIS A 522 -3.72 14.49 17.39
N ALA A 523 -3.58 13.50 16.51
CA ALA A 523 -3.42 12.11 16.90
C ALA A 523 -2.09 11.95 17.67
N ILE A 524 -2.15 11.54 18.93
CA ILE A 524 -0.96 11.33 19.78
C ILE A 524 -0.62 9.85 19.94
N ASN A 525 -1.58 8.96 19.69
CA ASN A 525 -1.38 7.53 19.60
C ASN A 525 -2.55 6.89 18.84
N GLY A 526 -2.36 5.67 18.36
CA GLY A 526 -3.47 4.89 17.83
C GLY A 526 -3.08 3.47 17.45
N THR A 527 -4.09 2.65 17.20
CA THR A 527 -3.94 1.32 16.62
C THR A 527 -5.05 1.08 15.60
N GLY A 528 -4.75 0.31 14.57
CA GLY A 528 -5.74 -0.13 13.58
C GLY A 528 -5.45 -1.57 13.17
N ALA A 529 -6.49 -2.36 12.92
CA ALA A 529 -6.36 -3.71 12.39
C ALA A 529 -7.58 -4.04 11.55
N THR A 530 -7.34 -4.67 10.40
CA THR A 530 -8.40 -5.19 9.53
C THR A 530 -8.06 -6.63 9.15
N ASP A 531 -9.04 -7.52 9.23
CA ASP A 531 -9.01 -8.86 8.68
C ASP A 531 -10.16 -9.05 7.70
N GLN A 532 -9.89 -9.66 6.56
CA GLN A 532 -10.88 -9.91 5.52
C GLN A 532 -10.67 -11.30 4.89
N THR A 533 -11.76 -12.03 4.74
CA THR A 533 -11.85 -13.20 3.84
C THR A 533 -12.75 -12.86 2.68
N PHE A 534 -12.30 -13.12 1.47
CA PHE A 534 -13.04 -12.87 0.24
C PHE A 534 -13.10 -14.14 -0.61
N ALA A 535 -14.28 -14.43 -1.15
CA ALA A 535 -14.53 -15.56 -2.05
C ALA A 535 -15.37 -15.09 -3.23
N TYR A 536 -15.03 -15.58 -4.42
CA TYR A 536 -15.70 -15.27 -5.68
C TYR A 536 -15.78 -16.52 -6.56
N VAL A 537 -16.92 -16.65 -7.22
CA VAL A 537 -17.13 -17.60 -8.32
C VAL A 537 -18.01 -16.97 -9.41
N ASP A 538 -17.85 -17.38 -10.65
CA ASP A 538 -18.69 -16.93 -11.75
C ASP A 538 -19.30 -18.06 -12.60
N GLY A 539 -20.19 -17.69 -13.51
CA GLY A 539 -20.87 -18.61 -14.42
C GLY A 539 -19.95 -19.29 -15.43
N ARG A 540 -18.67 -18.92 -15.51
CA ARG A 540 -17.63 -19.60 -16.30
C ARG A 540 -16.87 -20.65 -15.48
N GLY A 541 -17.12 -20.72 -14.17
CA GLY A 541 -16.39 -21.57 -13.24
C GLY A 541 -15.05 -20.99 -12.78
N GLU A 542 -14.79 -19.71 -13.07
CA GLU A 542 -13.60 -19.03 -12.56
C GLU A 542 -13.79 -18.70 -11.08
N THR A 543 -12.71 -18.79 -10.31
CA THR A 543 -12.72 -18.68 -8.84
C THR A 543 -11.60 -17.77 -8.35
N TYR A 544 -11.87 -16.99 -7.31
CA TYR A 544 -10.88 -16.18 -6.62
C TYR A 544 -11.16 -16.20 -5.13
N PHE A 545 -10.14 -16.50 -4.33
CA PHE A 545 -10.25 -16.53 -2.89
C PHE A 545 -9.04 -15.83 -2.29
N ARG A 546 -9.28 -15.03 -1.25
CA ARG A 546 -8.23 -14.33 -0.52
C ARG A 546 -8.53 -14.31 0.97
N ASP A 547 -7.51 -14.63 1.75
CA ASP A 547 -7.50 -14.44 3.19
C ASP A 547 -6.40 -13.42 3.52
N ILE A 548 -6.80 -12.19 3.85
CA ILE A 548 -5.85 -11.10 4.15
C ILE A 548 -6.09 -10.37 5.49
N ALA A 549 -5.02 -9.96 6.17
CA ALA A 549 -5.12 -9.04 7.30
C ALA A 549 -3.93 -8.09 7.36
N ALA A 550 -4.22 -6.87 7.81
CA ALA A 550 -3.25 -5.82 8.08
C ALA A 550 -3.42 -5.30 9.50
N LYS A 551 -2.34 -4.79 10.07
CA LYS A 551 -2.34 -4.15 11.38
C LYS A 551 -1.37 -2.98 11.37
N ASN A 552 -1.88 -1.80 11.76
CA ASN A 552 -1.17 -0.53 11.67
C ASN A 552 -0.63 -0.34 10.24
N ASP A 553 0.69 -0.30 10.08
CA ASP A 553 1.43 -0.04 8.84
C ASP A 553 1.94 -1.31 8.14
N GLY A 554 1.51 -2.51 8.57
CA GLY A 554 2.03 -3.77 8.04
C GLY A 554 0.99 -4.86 7.77
N TRP A 555 1.24 -5.64 6.72
CA TRP A 555 0.54 -6.89 6.44
C TRP A 555 0.87 -7.95 7.50
N VAL A 556 -0.15 -8.62 8.02
CA VAL A 556 -0.03 -9.73 8.98
C VAL A 556 -0.10 -11.07 8.27
N ARG A 557 -0.97 -11.18 7.26
CA ARG A 557 -1.15 -12.38 6.43
C ARG A 557 -1.77 -11.98 5.10
N ASP A 558 -1.43 -12.71 4.04
CA ASP A 558 -2.04 -12.57 2.72
C ASP A 558 -1.91 -13.87 1.94
N THR A 559 -3.01 -14.61 1.80
CA THR A 559 -3.07 -15.89 1.08
C THR A 559 -4.09 -15.80 -0.03
N VAL A 560 -3.72 -16.16 -1.26
CA VAL A 560 -4.60 -16.12 -2.45
C VAL A 560 -4.62 -17.47 -3.15
N TRP A 561 -5.81 -17.94 -3.54
CA TRP A 561 -6.00 -19.17 -4.32
C TRP A 561 -7.21 -19.07 -5.27
N GLY A 562 -7.47 -20.14 -6.02
CA GLY A 562 -8.45 -20.16 -7.11
C GLY A 562 -7.82 -20.03 -8.49
N SER A 563 -8.64 -20.09 -9.52
CA SER A 563 -8.20 -20.04 -10.92
C SER A 563 -7.72 -18.65 -11.37
N LEU A 564 -8.16 -17.59 -10.67
CA LEU A 564 -7.78 -16.20 -10.93
C LEU A 564 -6.64 -15.69 -10.01
N ARG A 565 -6.04 -16.55 -9.19
CA ARG A 565 -5.03 -16.14 -8.20
C ARG A 565 -3.86 -15.37 -8.81
N ASP A 566 -3.43 -15.75 -10.02
CA ASP A 566 -2.24 -15.17 -10.65
C ASP A 566 -2.54 -13.77 -11.26
N ALA A 567 -3.82 -13.42 -11.42
CA ALA A 567 -4.23 -12.10 -11.90
C ALA A 567 -4.16 -11.02 -10.80
N ASN A 568 -4.25 -11.41 -9.52
CA ASN A 568 -4.00 -10.55 -8.37
C ASN A 568 -3.33 -11.38 -7.26
N PRO A 569 -2.03 -11.66 -7.39
CA PRO A 569 -1.31 -12.62 -6.55
C PRO A 569 -0.97 -12.02 -5.18
N PRO A 570 -0.57 -12.83 -4.17
CA PRO A 570 -0.32 -12.33 -2.82
C PRO A 570 0.87 -11.35 -2.80
N GLU A 571 0.85 -10.39 -1.88
CA GLU A 571 1.80 -9.28 -1.77
C GLU A 571 3.27 -9.75 -1.70
N GLN A 572 3.53 -10.89 -1.03
CA GLN A 572 4.86 -11.53 -0.98
C GLN A 572 5.39 -11.97 -2.36
N SER A 573 4.52 -12.23 -3.34
CA SER A 573 4.89 -12.62 -4.71
C SER A 573 5.06 -11.42 -5.65
N LEU A 574 4.55 -10.24 -5.29
CA LEU A 574 4.65 -9.01 -6.09
C LEU A 574 5.97 -8.25 -5.85
N ILE A 575 6.75 -8.64 -4.83
CA ILE A 575 8.09 -8.11 -4.59
C ILE A 575 9.09 -8.61 -5.67
N SER A 576 8.81 -9.73 -6.36
CA SER A 576 9.71 -10.25 -7.41
C SER A 576 9.49 -9.64 -8.80
N ASN A 577 8.40 -8.91 -9.04
CA ASN A 577 7.97 -8.48 -10.39
C ASN A 577 7.47 -7.03 -10.48
N ARG A 578 8.02 -6.08 -9.70
CA ARG A 578 7.76 -4.65 -9.99
C ARG A 578 8.60 -4.19 -11.18
N VAL A 579 7.92 -4.01 -12.31
CA VAL A 579 8.34 -3.16 -13.42
C VAL A 579 8.59 -1.74 -12.86
N PRO A 580 9.70 -1.06 -13.22
CA PRO A 580 10.04 0.23 -12.63
C PRO A 580 9.08 1.31 -13.15
N PHE A 581 8.29 1.90 -12.24
CA PHE A 581 7.42 3.05 -12.53
C PHE A 581 8.09 4.41 -12.26
N TRP A 582 9.42 4.45 -12.15
CA TRP A 582 10.18 5.68 -11.98
C TRP A 582 11.19 5.85 -13.10
N ASP A 583 10.69 6.12 -14.30
CA ASP A 583 11.55 6.59 -15.39
C ASP A 583 10.81 7.55 -16.34
N PHE A 584 10.16 8.59 -15.82
CA PHE A 584 9.71 9.72 -16.65
C PHE A 584 9.73 11.06 -15.89
N ALA A 585 10.94 11.51 -15.54
CA ALA A 585 11.22 12.93 -15.34
C ALA A 585 12.66 13.30 -15.74
N SER A 586 13.15 12.82 -16.90
CA SER A 586 14.06 13.59 -17.77
C SER A 586 14.39 12.83 -19.05
N THR A 587 14.02 13.41 -20.19
CA THR A 587 14.44 12.96 -21.51
C THR A 587 15.96 13.17 -21.69
N LYS A 588 16.74 12.09 -21.91
CA LYS A 588 17.84 12.01 -22.91
C LYS A 588 18.58 10.65 -22.87
N CYS A 589 18.52 9.96 -24.02
CA CYS A 589 19.51 9.04 -24.62
C CYS A 589 20.53 8.32 -23.71
N PHE A 590 20.53 6.97 -23.69
CA PHE A 590 21.54 6.14 -24.37
C PHE A 590 21.20 4.63 -24.26
N ASN A 591 21.52 3.88 -25.32
CA ASN A 591 21.48 2.42 -25.41
C ASN A 591 22.17 1.72 -24.22
N ILE A 592 21.76 0.48 -23.89
CA ILE A 592 22.61 -0.74 -23.93
C ILE A 592 21.82 -1.99 -23.44
N LEU A 593 21.66 -2.92 -24.40
CA LEU A 593 21.84 -4.38 -24.36
C LEU A 593 21.46 -5.21 -23.11
N SER A 594 20.74 -6.28 -23.41
CA SER A 594 20.60 -7.53 -22.66
C SER A 594 21.88 -8.07 -22.00
N ALA A 595 21.79 -8.52 -20.75
CA ALA A 595 22.60 -9.59 -20.14
C ALA A 595 21.82 -10.09 -18.90
N GLY A 596 21.62 -11.38 -18.63
CA GLY A 596 22.56 -12.48 -18.73
C GLY A 596 23.24 -12.69 -17.38
N SER A 597 22.98 -13.81 -16.71
CA SER A 597 23.55 -14.22 -15.44
C SER A 597 25.10 -14.15 -15.42
N GLY A 598 25.71 -13.41 -14.49
CA GLY A 598 27.17 -13.46 -14.25
C GLY A 598 27.75 -12.39 -13.30
N SER A 599 28.31 -12.82 -12.16
CA SER A 599 29.33 -12.18 -11.29
C SER A 599 29.38 -10.63 -11.16
N ASN A 600 28.87 -10.09 -10.04
CA ASN A 600 28.97 -8.67 -9.64
C ASN A 600 30.37 -8.31 -9.07
N MET A 601 31.32 -7.92 -9.92
CA MET A 601 32.60 -7.30 -9.52
C MET A 601 32.44 -5.78 -9.39
N VAL A 602 32.91 -5.19 -8.28
CA VAL A 602 32.86 -3.74 -8.01
C VAL A 602 34.27 -3.17 -7.95
N GLN A 603 34.50 -2.01 -8.59
CA GLN A 603 35.76 -1.26 -8.49
C GLN A 603 35.66 -0.21 -7.38
N VAL A 604 36.62 -0.21 -6.46
CA VAL A 604 36.75 0.78 -5.39
C VAL A 604 38.16 1.35 -5.46
N GLY A 605 38.31 2.52 -6.09
CA GLY A 605 39.62 3.05 -6.46
C GLY A 605 40.38 2.06 -7.34
N SER A 606 41.54 1.58 -6.86
CA SER A 606 42.34 0.55 -7.53
C SER A 606 41.97 -0.88 -7.16
N LEU A 607 41.09 -1.10 -6.18
CA LEU A 607 40.71 -2.42 -5.69
C LEU A 607 39.52 -2.99 -6.46
N SER A 608 39.65 -4.22 -6.95
CA SER A 608 38.54 -4.99 -7.52
C SER A 608 37.99 -5.97 -6.50
N ILE A 609 36.72 -5.78 -6.09
CA ILE A 609 36.05 -6.60 -5.07
C ILE A 609 35.02 -7.50 -5.76
N SER A 610 35.22 -8.82 -5.67
CA SER A 610 34.30 -9.82 -6.24
C SER A 610 34.35 -11.12 -5.43
N PRO A 611 33.22 -11.62 -4.89
CA PRO A 611 31.88 -10.98 -4.91
C PRO A 611 31.86 -9.69 -4.08
N ALA A 612 30.87 -8.81 -4.27
CA ALA A 612 30.76 -7.53 -3.54
C ALA A 612 30.35 -7.67 -2.05
N LEU A 613 30.95 -8.63 -1.32
CA LEU A 613 30.76 -8.95 0.09
C LEU A 613 32.13 -8.97 0.81
N VAL A 614 32.25 -8.33 1.97
CA VAL A 614 33.51 -8.24 2.74
C VAL A 614 33.27 -8.47 4.23
N ASN A 615 34.30 -8.83 5.00
CA ASN A 615 34.20 -8.69 6.45
C ASN A 615 34.34 -7.21 6.84
N ALA A 616 33.69 -6.77 7.92
CA ALA A 616 34.04 -5.48 8.52
C ALA A 616 35.32 -5.61 9.36
N SER A 617 35.99 -4.49 9.64
CA SER A 617 37.10 -4.44 10.60
C SER A 617 36.62 -4.85 12.00
N CYS A 618 37.01 -6.04 12.46
CA CYS A 618 36.47 -6.67 13.67
C CYS A 618 37.47 -7.62 14.36
N ALA A 619 37.10 -8.14 15.54
CA ALA A 619 37.95 -9.01 16.36
C ALA A 619 38.24 -10.39 15.71
N TRP A 620 37.44 -10.81 14.73
CA TRP A 620 37.60 -12.09 14.02
C TRP A 620 38.47 -11.99 12.75
N ALA A 621 39.22 -10.90 12.62
CA ALA A 621 40.25 -10.69 11.58
C ALA A 621 41.57 -10.24 12.23
N SER A 622 41.93 -10.89 13.34
CA SER A 622 42.97 -10.44 14.28
C SER A 622 44.26 -11.27 14.26
N ASP A 623 44.30 -12.41 13.55
CA ASP A 623 45.48 -13.28 13.44
C ASP A 623 45.65 -13.88 12.03
N LEU A 624 46.81 -14.49 11.78
CA LEU A 624 47.15 -15.10 10.48
C LEU A 624 46.13 -16.14 10.00
N SER A 625 45.64 -17.00 10.90
CA SER A 625 44.71 -18.08 10.54
C SER A 625 43.35 -17.52 10.12
N GLN A 626 42.85 -16.52 10.84
CA GLN A 626 41.61 -15.83 10.53
C GLN A 626 41.71 -15.07 9.19
N LEU A 627 42.81 -14.35 8.96
CA LEU A 627 43.05 -13.64 7.70
C LEU A 627 43.18 -14.61 6.52
N GLN A 628 43.88 -15.73 6.69
CA GLN A 628 43.99 -16.77 5.66
C GLN A 628 42.62 -17.40 5.35
N THR A 629 41.79 -17.62 6.37
CA THR A 629 40.44 -18.19 6.22
C THR A 629 39.53 -17.25 5.43
N LEU A 630 39.53 -15.96 5.75
CA LEU A 630 38.82 -14.93 4.98
C LEU A 630 39.37 -14.83 3.55
N PHE A 631 40.70 -14.90 3.38
CA PHE A 631 41.32 -14.85 2.05
C PHE A 631 40.92 -16.04 1.17
N ASN A 632 40.83 -17.24 1.75
CA ASN A 632 40.50 -18.46 1.02
C ASN A 632 39.00 -18.61 0.71
N SER A 633 38.11 -17.92 1.43
CA SER A 633 36.66 -18.05 1.21
C SER A 633 36.24 -17.54 -0.16
N PRO A 634 35.51 -18.30 -1.01
CA PRO A 634 35.03 -17.78 -2.29
C PRO A 634 33.93 -16.71 -2.12
N TYR A 635 33.34 -16.60 -0.93
CA TYR A 635 32.21 -15.72 -0.63
C TYR A 635 32.60 -14.33 -0.13
N THR A 636 33.90 -14.08 0.08
CA THR A 636 34.42 -12.75 0.41
C THR A 636 35.19 -12.19 -0.79
N GLY A 637 34.90 -10.95 -1.18
CA GLY A 637 35.60 -10.27 -2.27
C GLY A 637 36.80 -9.44 -1.85
N ALA A 638 36.97 -9.18 -0.55
CA ALA A 638 38.15 -8.55 0.04
C ALA A 638 38.28 -8.97 1.51
N VAL A 639 39.48 -8.82 2.08
CA VAL A 639 39.74 -9.06 3.51
C VAL A 639 40.09 -7.74 4.19
N ILE A 640 39.31 -7.35 5.20
CA ILE A 640 39.57 -6.15 6.01
C ILE A 640 40.22 -6.58 7.34
N THR A 641 41.39 -6.08 7.69
CA THR A 641 42.04 -6.45 8.97
C THR A 641 41.30 -5.87 10.16
N ARG A 642 41.50 -6.44 11.36
CA ARG A 642 41.20 -5.73 12.60
C ARG A 642 41.97 -4.41 12.62
N THR A 643 41.35 -3.35 13.15
CA THR A 643 42.00 -2.04 13.25
C THR A 643 43.25 -2.14 14.14
N SER A 644 44.41 -1.89 13.56
CA SER A 644 45.70 -1.93 14.26
C SER A 644 46.29 -0.52 14.46
N THR A 645 47.21 -0.39 15.40
CA THR A 645 48.04 0.81 15.61
C THR A 645 49.51 0.44 15.42
N LEU A 646 50.40 1.42 15.28
CA LEU A 646 51.84 1.17 15.15
C LEU A 646 52.42 0.37 16.32
N GLY A 647 51.93 0.60 17.55
CA GLY A 647 52.43 -0.05 18.76
C GLY A 647 51.60 -1.25 19.23
N GLY A 648 50.47 -1.54 18.58
CA GLY A 648 49.45 -2.42 19.14
C GLY A 648 48.64 -1.74 20.26
N PHE A 649 47.63 -2.43 20.78
CA PHE A 649 46.74 -1.93 21.82
C PHE A 649 46.63 -2.93 22.97
N ALA A 650 46.77 -2.46 24.21
CA ALA A 650 46.75 -3.34 25.37
C ALA A 650 45.32 -3.79 25.69
N GLU A 651 44.94 -4.98 25.21
CA GLU A 651 43.70 -5.64 25.62
C GLU A 651 43.90 -6.44 26.91
N ASP A 652 42.86 -6.49 27.72
CA ASP A 652 42.75 -7.28 28.93
C ASP A 652 41.40 -8.01 28.95
N ALA A 653 41.08 -8.71 30.04
CA ALA A 653 39.82 -9.46 30.18
C ALA A 653 38.55 -8.58 30.11
N SER A 654 38.66 -7.25 30.22
CA SER A 654 37.52 -6.34 30.06
C SER A 654 37.14 -6.08 28.59
N HIS A 655 37.99 -6.47 27.64
CA HIS A 655 37.76 -6.32 26.20
C HIS A 655 37.15 -7.61 25.63
N THR A 656 35.84 -7.60 25.41
CA THR A 656 35.08 -8.80 25.03
C THR A 656 33.85 -8.44 24.17
N VAL A 657 33.10 -9.46 23.78
CA VAL A 657 31.80 -9.35 23.10
C VAL A 657 30.79 -10.28 23.77
N ALA A 658 29.55 -9.81 23.83
CA ALA A 658 28.39 -10.61 24.21
C ALA A 658 27.36 -10.57 23.08
N PHE A 659 26.79 -11.73 22.76
CA PHE A 659 25.71 -11.87 21.77
C PHE A 659 24.37 -11.90 22.49
N ALA A 660 23.38 -11.19 21.94
CA ALA A 660 22.03 -11.16 22.49
C ALA A 660 21.37 -12.55 22.37
N SER A 661 20.59 -12.93 23.38
CA SER A 661 19.91 -14.23 23.39
C SER A 661 18.69 -14.29 22.46
N SER A 662 18.06 -13.15 22.18
CA SER A 662 16.81 -13.05 21.41
C SER A 662 16.98 -12.61 19.95
N SER A 663 18.19 -12.24 19.52
CA SER A 663 18.46 -11.71 18.18
C SER A 663 19.92 -11.93 17.76
N THR A 664 20.25 -11.68 16.50
CA THR A 664 21.65 -11.67 16.02
C THR A 664 22.26 -10.28 16.27
N SER A 665 22.16 -9.81 17.52
CA SER A 665 22.76 -8.56 17.99
C SER A 665 23.98 -8.84 18.86
N SER A 666 24.90 -7.88 18.95
CA SER A 666 26.05 -7.99 19.86
C SER A 666 26.38 -6.67 20.53
N LEU A 667 26.89 -6.75 21.76
CA LEU A 667 27.49 -5.63 22.49
C LEU A 667 28.95 -5.96 22.74
N ASN A 668 29.87 -5.05 22.40
CA ASN A 668 31.31 -5.30 22.55
C ASN A 668 32.05 -4.13 23.22
N SER A 669 33.09 -4.47 23.96
CA SER A 669 34.01 -3.53 24.63
C SER A 669 35.43 -3.60 24.05
N TYR A 670 35.59 -4.15 22.84
CA TYR A 670 36.90 -4.24 22.18
C TYR A 670 37.46 -2.86 21.84
N GLY A 671 38.77 -2.70 22.04
CA GLY A 671 39.52 -1.52 21.58
C GLY A 671 40.10 -1.77 20.19
N TYR A 672 41.40 -1.51 20.04
CA TYR A 672 42.14 -1.86 18.82
C TYR A 672 42.85 -3.20 18.96
N SER A 673 43.46 -3.67 17.88
CA SER A 673 44.20 -4.93 17.88
C SER A 673 45.36 -4.96 18.89
N PRO A 674 45.57 -6.07 19.61
CA PRO A 674 46.76 -6.27 20.44
C PRO A 674 48.04 -6.48 19.61
N HIS A 675 47.91 -6.98 18.40
CA HIS A 675 48.99 -7.06 17.43
C HIS A 675 49.25 -5.69 16.80
N ASN A 676 50.53 -5.33 16.66
CA ASN A 676 50.93 -4.10 15.99
C ASN A 676 50.77 -4.20 14.46
N LEU A 677 50.74 -3.04 13.79
CA LEU A 677 50.59 -2.96 12.33
C LEU A 677 51.60 -3.83 11.58
N GLY A 678 52.88 -3.82 11.99
CA GLY A 678 53.94 -4.57 11.32
C GLY A 678 53.65 -6.07 11.24
N GLN A 679 53.05 -6.63 12.29
CA GLN A 679 52.67 -8.04 12.33
C GLN A 679 51.59 -8.39 11.30
N TYR A 680 50.57 -7.54 11.12
CA TYR A 680 49.57 -7.70 10.07
C TYR A 680 50.19 -7.64 8.67
N LEU A 681 51.14 -6.70 8.45
CA LEU A 681 51.81 -6.57 7.17
C LEU A 681 52.60 -7.84 6.82
N THR A 682 53.31 -8.43 7.79
CA THR A 682 54.02 -9.71 7.60
C THR A 682 53.06 -10.86 7.29
N TRP A 683 51.90 -10.93 7.95
CA TRP A 683 50.89 -11.95 7.66
C TRP A 683 50.29 -11.78 6.26
N ILE A 684 49.94 -10.56 5.86
CA ILE A 684 49.43 -10.27 4.52
C ILE A 684 50.47 -10.63 3.46
N GLU A 685 51.74 -10.27 3.66
CA GLU A 685 52.83 -10.63 2.76
C GLU A 685 52.97 -12.15 2.62
N SER A 686 52.87 -12.88 3.74
CA SER A 686 52.93 -14.33 3.76
C SER A 686 51.77 -14.96 2.98
N ILE A 687 50.54 -14.49 3.18
CA ILE A 687 49.34 -14.98 2.47
C ILE A 687 49.46 -14.70 0.96
N LEU A 688 49.84 -13.47 0.58
CA LEU A 688 49.94 -13.07 -0.82
C LEU A 688 51.08 -13.79 -1.56
N SER A 689 52.20 -14.06 -0.88
CA SER A 689 53.34 -14.77 -1.46
C SER A 689 53.10 -16.27 -1.61
N ALA A 690 52.25 -16.86 -0.77
CA ALA A 690 51.87 -18.27 -0.83
C ALA A 690 50.73 -18.57 -1.82
N ALA A 691 50.05 -17.55 -2.35
CA ALA A 691 48.91 -17.72 -3.23
C ALA A 691 49.31 -18.29 -4.63
N PRO A 692 48.59 -19.28 -5.19
CA PRO A 692 48.92 -19.87 -6.49
C PRO A 692 48.87 -18.85 -7.65
N PRO A 693 49.79 -18.92 -8.63
CA PRO A 693 49.76 -18.06 -9.82
C PRO A 693 48.44 -18.22 -10.59
N GLY A 694 47.72 -17.12 -10.82
CA GLY A 694 46.51 -17.09 -11.64
C GLY A 694 45.19 -17.34 -10.92
N VAL A 695 45.17 -17.67 -9.63
CA VAL A 695 43.94 -18.13 -8.93
C VAL A 695 43.26 -17.04 -8.09
N THR A 696 43.94 -16.02 -7.56
CA THR A 696 43.26 -15.08 -6.63
C THR A 696 43.70 -13.61 -6.76
N ARG A 697 42.77 -12.74 -7.19
CA ARG A 697 42.92 -11.26 -7.24
C ARG A 697 42.38 -10.54 -5.98
N LYS A 698 42.00 -11.29 -4.95
CA LYS A 698 41.33 -10.74 -3.76
C LYS A 698 42.21 -9.71 -3.02
N PRO A 699 41.74 -8.47 -2.85
CA PRO A 699 42.48 -7.44 -2.14
C PRO A 699 42.42 -7.57 -0.62
N PHE A 700 43.44 -6.99 0.04
CA PHE A 700 43.46 -6.69 1.46
C PHE A 700 43.21 -5.21 1.70
N ILE A 701 42.43 -4.90 2.73
CA ILE A 701 42.21 -3.54 3.22
C ILE A 701 42.73 -3.51 4.65
N ILE A 702 43.79 -2.74 4.87
CA ILE A 702 44.40 -2.61 6.19
C ILE A 702 43.63 -1.56 6.98
N SER A 703 42.85 -2.00 7.96
CA SER A 703 42.18 -1.09 8.90
C SER A 703 43.17 -0.60 9.94
N THR A 704 43.27 0.72 10.10
CA THR A 704 44.24 1.35 11.01
C THR A 704 43.69 2.63 11.62
N THR A 705 44.32 3.10 12.69
CA THR A 705 44.08 4.43 13.26
C THR A 705 45.38 5.05 13.77
N ALA A 706 45.39 6.36 14.03
CA ALA A 706 46.55 7.07 14.55
C ALA A 706 46.14 8.21 15.49
N SER A 707 46.98 8.49 16.48
CA SER A 707 46.81 9.59 17.43
C SER A 707 47.13 10.97 16.84
N ASP A 708 48.05 11.01 15.88
CA ASP A 708 48.58 12.24 15.31
C ASP A 708 49.15 12.01 13.89
N ALA A 709 49.49 13.12 13.22
CA ALA A 709 49.97 13.10 11.84
C ALA A 709 51.32 12.38 11.68
N SER A 710 52.18 12.36 12.70
CA SER A 710 53.47 11.67 12.65
C SER A 710 53.26 10.16 12.64
N ALA A 711 52.41 9.66 13.56
CA ALA A 711 52.00 8.27 13.61
C ALA A 711 51.26 7.85 12.33
N MET A 712 50.41 8.72 11.76
CA MET A 712 49.74 8.44 10.48
C MET A 712 50.75 8.34 9.33
N ARG A 713 51.76 9.22 9.24
CA ARG A 713 52.80 9.14 8.21
C ARG A 713 53.59 7.84 8.30
N ALA A 714 54.00 7.44 9.50
CA ALA A 714 54.71 6.19 9.71
C ALA A 714 53.84 4.96 9.35
N THR A 715 52.54 5.00 9.66
CA THR A 715 51.57 3.95 9.28
C THR A 715 51.47 3.81 7.76
N VAL A 716 51.25 4.92 7.06
CA VAL A 716 51.17 4.95 5.60
C VAL A 716 52.47 4.47 4.97
N ALA A 717 53.63 4.92 5.47
CA ALA A 717 54.93 4.51 4.97
C ALA A 717 55.15 3.00 5.09
N ALA A 718 54.74 2.39 6.21
CA ALA A 718 54.82 0.94 6.41
C ALA A 718 53.92 0.17 5.43
N VAL A 719 52.68 0.63 5.21
CA VAL A 719 51.78 0.02 4.21
C VAL A 719 52.34 0.18 2.80
N GLN A 720 52.89 1.35 2.47
CA GLN A 720 53.48 1.59 1.15
C GLN A 720 54.73 0.74 0.90
N ALA A 721 55.54 0.47 1.93
CA ALA A 721 56.66 -0.45 1.82
C ALA A 721 56.22 -1.86 1.41
N LEU A 722 55.13 -2.38 2.01
CA LEU A 722 54.54 -3.66 1.60
C LEU A 722 53.96 -3.60 0.18
N ARG A 723 53.29 -2.50 -0.19
CA ARG A 723 52.72 -2.32 -1.54
C ARG A 723 53.79 -2.34 -2.63
N ALA A 724 54.99 -1.84 -2.33
CA ALA A 724 56.12 -1.84 -3.26
C ALA A 724 56.70 -3.26 -3.50
N THR A 725 56.58 -4.18 -2.53
CA THR A 725 57.11 -5.55 -2.64
C THR A 725 56.05 -6.59 -3.02
N ALA A 726 54.76 -6.29 -2.82
CA ALA A 726 53.67 -7.24 -3.08
C ALA A 726 53.45 -7.52 -4.60
N PRO A 727 52.96 -8.72 -4.99
CA PRO A 727 52.85 -9.16 -6.39
C PRO A 727 51.97 -8.30 -7.33
N THR A 728 51.24 -7.31 -6.82
CA THR A 728 50.70 -6.15 -7.55
C THR A 728 50.27 -5.08 -6.55
N PHE A 729 50.67 -3.82 -6.74
CA PHE A 729 50.38 -2.71 -5.81
C PHE A 729 48.88 -2.40 -5.63
N ALA A 730 48.03 -2.69 -6.61
CA ALA A 730 46.61 -2.34 -6.62
C ALA A 730 45.72 -3.25 -5.73
N ARG A 731 46.29 -4.22 -5.02
CA ARG A 731 45.54 -5.18 -4.18
C ARG A 731 45.52 -4.84 -2.69
N ILE A 732 46.20 -3.77 -2.26
CA ILE A 732 46.30 -3.40 -0.85
C ILE A 732 45.84 -1.95 -0.70
N GLY A 733 44.81 -1.73 0.11
CA GLY A 733 44.29 -0.40 0.48
C GLY A 733 44.36 -0.14 1.98
N ILE A 734 43.98 1.08 2.38
CA ILE A 734 43.90 1.50 3.78
C ILE A 734 42.45 1.87 4.11
N GLU A 735 41.92 1.33 5.20
CA GLU A 735 40.72 1.85 5.86
C GLU A 735 41.15 2.63 7.11
N PHE A 736 40.91 3.94 7.13
CA PHE A 736 41.17 4.74 8.32
C PHE A 736 39.94 4.71 9.23
N ASN A 737 40.11 4.13 10.42
CA ASN A 737 39.06 4.00 11.42
C ASN A 737 39.00 5.24 12.31
N THR A 738 37.91 5.99 12.16
CA THR A 738 37.62 7.24 12.89
C THR A 738 36.53 7.05 13.95
N SER A 739 36.12 5.81 14.20
CA SER A 739 34.76 5.53 14.70
C SER A 739 34.69 4.60 15.91
N CYS A 740 35.81 4.19 16.50
CA CYS A 740 35.83 3.29 17.65
C CYS A 740 35.21 3.95 18.90
N PRO A 741 34.09 3.43 19.44
CA PRO A 741 33.42 4.03 20.60
C PRO A 741 34.00 3.61 21.95
N ASN A 742 34.93 2.65 21.97
CA ASN A 742 35.38 1.98 23.19
C ASN A 742 36.69 2.55 23.76
N ILE A 743 37.19 3.66 23.21
CA ILE A 743 38.39 4.34 23.73
C ILE A 743 37.97 5.23 24.90
N ARG A 744 38.43 4.89 26.12
CA ARG A 744 38.05 5.64 27.33
C ARG A 744 38.44 7.11 27.23
N GLY A 745 37.51 7.99 27.57
CA GLY A 745 37.74 9.43 27.68
C GLY A 745 37.94 10.16 26.35
N ALA A 746 37.76 9.47 25.21
CA ALA A 746 37.87 10.07 23.88
C ALA A 746 36.63 9.75 23.05
N ALA A 747 35.99 10.77 22.49
CA ALA A 747 34.94 10.56 21.49
C ALA A 747 35.55 10.05 20.18
N PRO A 748 34.83 9.22 19.41
CA PRO A 748 35.24 8.89 18.05
C PRO A 748 35.50 10.16 17.23
N THR A 749 36.68 10.24 16.61
CA THR A 749 37.11 11.43 15.86
C THR A 749 36.21 11.72 14.65
N GLY A 750 35.48 10.73 14.15
CA GLY A 750 34.44 10.85 13.13
C GLY A 750 33.20 11.63 13.57
N TYR A 751 33.03 11.94 14.86
CA TYR A 751 32.04 12.90 15.34
C TYR A 751 32.59 14.35 15.43
N THR A 752 33.91 14.53 15.29
CA THR A 752 34.59 15.83 15.48
C THR A 752 35.62 16.08 14.39
N PHE A 753 35.16 16.54 13.22
CA PHE A 753 35.99 16.75 12.02
C PHE A 753 37.20 17.68 12.17
N PRO A 754 37.18 18.76 12.98
CA PRO A 754 38.36 19.61 13.16
C PRO A 754 39.60 18.85 13.67
N GLY A 755 39.42 17.86 14.55
CA GLY A 755 40.52 17.01 15.05
C GLY A 755 40.99 15.95 14.05
N LEU A 756 40.21 15.70 13.00
CA LEU A 756 40.48 14.68 11.98
C LEU A 756 41.27 15.23 10.78
N ALA A 757 41.12 16.53 10.49
CA ALA A 757 41.71 17.18 9.32
C ALA A 757 43.23 16.98 9.16
N PRO A 758 44.09 17.08 10.20
CA PRO A 758 45.52 16.84 10.05
C PRO A 758 45.89 15.41 9.62
N LEU A 759 45.05 14.43 9.99
CA LEU A 759 45.27 13.01 9.64
C LEU A 759 44.79 12.74 8.21
N LEU A 760 43.65 13.31 7.82
CA LEU A 760 43.16 13.26 6.43
C LEU A 760 44.11 13.94 5.46
N ALA A 761 44.78 15.03 5.87
CA ALA A 761 45.79 15.70 5.07
C ALA A 761 46.98 14.77 4.75
N VAL A 762 47.45 13.99 5.72
CA VAL A 762 48.51 12.99 5.51
C VAL A 762 48.08 11.91 4.53
N LEU A 763 46.85 11.39 4.67
CA LEU A 763 46.30 10.40 3.75
C LEU A 763 46.17 10.96 2.32
N ALA A 764 45.68 12.18 2.19
CA ALA A 764 45.58 12.87 0.90
C ALA A 764 46.96 13.15 0.28
N GLU A 765 47.98 13.52 1.07
CA GLU A 765 49.37 13.66 0.60
C GLU A 765 49.91 12.35 0.05
N ALA A 766 49.69 11.24 0.77
CA ALA A 766 50.12 9.92 0.35
C ALA A 766 49.43 9.44 -0.94
N TRP A 767 48.12 9.69 -1.06
CA TRP A 767 47.38 9.41 -2.29
C TRP A 767 47.86 10.26 -3.46
N ARG A 768 48.21 11.53 -3.24
CA ARG A 768 48.77 12.38 -4.30
C ARG A 768 50.13 11.88 -4.78
N ALA A 769 50.97 11.38 -3.86
CA ALA A 769 52.26 10.79 -4.18
C ALA A 769 52.11 9.45 -4.92
N ASP A 770 51.02 8.71 -4.66
CA ASP A 770 50.71 7.45 -5.32
C ASP A 770 49.19 7.29 -5.53
N ARG A 771 48.75 7.62 -6.74
CA ARG A 771 47.33 7.61 -7.15
C ARG A 771 46.71 6.21 -7.20
N THR A 772 47.53 5.17 -7.03
CA THR A 772 47.05 3.79 -6.98
C THR A 772 46.68 3.35 -5.57
N LEU A 773 47.02 4.13 -4.54
CA LEU A 773 46.65 3.87 -3.16
C LEU A 773 45.13 4.04 -3.01
N THR A 774 44.42 2.99 -2.60
CA THR A 774 42.99 3.12 -2.28
C THR A 774 42.83 3.42 -0.80
N LEU A 775 42.11 4.51 -0.49
CA LEU A 775 41.82 4.95 0.87
C LEU A 775 40.32 4.92 1.13
N GLY A 776 39.91 4.45 2.30
CA GLY A 776 38.53 4.56 2.78
C GLY A 776 38.44 5.04 4.21
N LEU A 777 37.25 5.49 4.60
CA LEU A 777 36.95 5.94 5.96
C LEU A 777 35.90 5.05 6.61
N LYS A 778 36.18 4.53 7.80
CA LYS A 778 35.20 3.80 8.61
C LYS A 778 34.53 4.77 9.58
N LEU A 779 33.27 5.10 9.31
CA LEU A 779 32.53 6.16 9.99
C LEU A 779 31.68 5.64 11.16
N PRO A 780 31.46 6.44 12.22
CA PRO A 780 30.51 6.09 13.28
C PRO A 780 29.08 6.28 12.76
N PRO A 781 28.07 5.74 13.46
CA PRO A 781 26.68 6.01 13.09
C PRO A 781 26.29 7.45 13.44
N TYR A 782 25.69 8.15 12.48
CA TYR A 782 25.12 9.48 12.64
C TYR A 782 23.61 9.43 12.78
N VAL A 783 23.04 10.34 13.56
CA VAL A 783 21.63 10.33 13.99
C VAL A 783 20.87 11.61 13.65
N TYR A 784 21.54 12.61 13.07
CA TYR A 784 20.90 13.83 12.56
C TYR A 784 21.66 14.45 11.38
N ALA A 785 20.93 15.18 10.52
CA ALA A 785 21.40 15.66 9.21
C ALA A 785 22.74 16.45 9.24
N ALA A 786 22.93 17.33 10.22
CA ALA A 786 24.14 18.17 10.28
C ALA A 786 25.44 17.37 10.48
N GLN A 787 25.38 16.16 11.04
CA GLN A 787 26.57 15.31 11.14
C GLN A 787 27.00 14.77 9.77
N PHE A 788 26.04 14.39 8.93
CA PHE A 788 26.29 13.94 7.55
C PHE A 788 26.88 15.07 6.70
N ALA A 789 26.32 16.28 6.81
CA ALA A 789 26.83 17.46 6.12
C ALA A 789 28.29 17.79 6.49
N ALA A 790 28.63 17.70 7.77
CA ALA A 790 30.00 17.94 8.24
C ALA A 790 31.03 16.96 7.64
N VAL A 791 30.63 15.70 7.43
CA VAL A 791 31.46 14.71 6.73
C VAL A 791 31.66 15.11 5.27
N LEU A 792 30.58 15.47 4.60
CA LEU A 792 30.60 15.82 3.18
C LEU A 792 31.46 17.07 2.94
N ASP A 793 31.38 18.07 3.81
CA ASP A 793 32.22 19.28 3.77
C ASP A 793 33.71 18.95 3.92
N ALA A 794 34.04 18.05 4.86
CA ALA A 794 35.41 17.60 5.04
C ALA A 794 35.93 16.84 3.81
N LEU A 795 35.12 15.94 3.24
CA LEU A 795 35.47 15.23 2.00
C LEU A 795 35.68 16.20 0.83
N ARG A 796 34.78 17.18 0.67
CA ARG A 796 34.88 18.21 -0.38
C ARG A 796 36.18 19.00 -0.27
N GLY A 797 36.62 19.31 0.95
CA GLY A 797 37.90 19.98 1.22
C GLY A 797 39.15 19.17 0.83
N LEU A 798 39.03 17.86 0.62
CA LEU A 798 40.16 17.00 0.21
C LEU A 798 40.27 16.81 -1.30
N SER A 799 39.19 17.07 -2.05
CA SER A 799 39.17 16.93 -3.51
C SER A 799 40.24 17.81 -4.16
N VAL A 800 40.87 17.28 -5.21
CA VAL A 800 41.81 18.03 -6.05
C VAL A 800 41.41 18.00 -7.49
N VAL A 801 41.56 19.13 -8.17
CA VAL A 801 41.39 19.22 -9.63
C VAL A 801 42.72 18.89 -10.28
N ASP A 802 42.75 17.82 -11.07
CA ASP A 802 43.94 17.41 -11.81
C ASP A 802 44.13 18.27 -13.07
N ALA A 803 45.27 18.12 -13.74
CA ALA A 803 45.62 18.91 -14.93
C ALA A 803 44.66 18.70 -16.12
N ASP A 804 43.89 17.62 -16.10
CA ASP A 804 42.81 17.30 -17.06
C ASP A 804 41.49 18.01 -16.74
N GLY A 805 41.44 18.82 -15.67
CA GLY A 805 40.26 19.55 -15.23
C GLY A 805 39.25 18.70 -14.45
N VAL A 806 39.58 17.44 -14.14
CA VAL A 806 38.69 16.54 -13.40
C VAL A 806 38.99 16.63 -11.90
N ALA A 807 37.98 16.94 -11.10
CA ALA A 807 38.10 16.85 -9.65
C ALA A 807 38.07 15.38 -9.21
N ARG A 808 39.00 14.98 -8.35
CA ARG A 808 39.09 13.64 -7.77
C ARG A 808 39.26 13.73 -6.26
N ASN A 809 38.53 12.88 -5.53
CA ASN A 809 38.68 12.76 -4.09
C ASN A 809 39.73 11.69 -3.73
N PRO A 810 40.62 11.92 -2.76
CA PRO A 810 41.55 10.89 -2.28
C PRO A 810 40.86 9.74 -1.53
N ILE A 811 39.66 9.97 -0.99
CA ILE A 811 38.85 8.92 -0.35
C ILE A 811 38.02 8.22 -1.42
N ALA A 812 38.22 6.91 -1.57
CA ALA A 812 37.54 6.08 -2.55
C ALA A 812 36.25 5.45 -2.01
N TYR A 813 36.11 5.31 -0.69
CA TYR A 813 34.87 4.83 -0.09
C TYR A 813 34.66 5.30 1.35
N VAL A 814 33.40 5.30 1.77
CA VAL A 814 32.99 5.43 3.17
C VAL A 814 32.28 4.17 3.63
N ALA A 815 32.67 3.66 4.79
CA ALA A 815 32.11 2.46 5.40
C ALA A 815 31.15 2.83 6.54
N CYS A 816 29.86 2.62 6.28
CA CYS A 816 28.75 3.06 7.12
C CYS A 816 28.03 1.84 7.68
N THR A 817 28.15 1.49 8.96
CA THR A 817 28.77 2.23 10.07
C THR A 817 29.63 1.30 10.95
N ASN A 818 30.36 1.90 11.88
CA ASN A 818 30.87 1.22 13.07
C ASN A 818 29.73 1.01 14.09
N THR A 819 30.02 0.34 15.21
CA THR A 819 29.05 0.07 16.28
C THR A 819 28.56 1.35 16.95
N LEU A 820 27.31 1.37 17.41
CA LEU A 820 26.76 2.49 18.20
C LEU A 820 27.29 2.42 19.64
N GLY A 821 28.09 3.40 20.02
CA GLY A 821 28.66 3.50 21.38
C GLY A 821 27.64 3.85 22.46
N ASN A 822 28.04 3.67 23.71
CA ASN A 822 27.23 3.96 24.91
C ASN A 822 25.92 3.15 25.00
N ALA A 823 25.88 1.96 24.41
CA ALA A 823 24.76 1.05 24.58
C ALA A 823 24.96 0.13 25.79
N LEU A 824 23.85 -0.31 26.38
CA LEU A 824 23.80 -1.15 27.58
C LEU A 824 22.96 -2.40 27.29
N LEU A 825 23.48 -3.56 27.66
CA LEU A 825 22.73 -4.81 27.80
C LEU A 825 23.03 -5.41 29.16
N PHE A 826 22.05 -6.08 29.76
CA PHE A 826 22.19 -6.82 31.01
C PHE A 826 22.60 -8.27 30.78
N ALA A 827 23.14 -8.92 31.82
CA ALA A 827 23.66 -10.28 31.74
C ALA A 827 22.58 -11.33 31.39
N ASP A 828 21.31 -11.07 31.69
CA ASP A 828 20.15 -11.92 31.36
C ASP A 828 19.67 -11.78 29.91
N GLN A 829 20.13 -10.74 29.19
CA GLN A 829 19.78 -10.48 27.79
C GLN A 829 20.74 -11.12 26.78
N VAL A 830 21.78 -11.82 27.25
CA VAL A 830 22.84 -12.39 26.41
C VAL A 830 22.97 -13.89 26.56
N GLU A 831 23.58 -14.54 25.56
CA GLU A 831 23.75 -15.99 25.54
C GLU A 831 24.51 -16.50 26.78
N ALA A 832 24.07 -17.64 27.33
CA ALA A 832 24.63 -18.22 28.54
C ALA A 832 26.12 -18.55 28.35
N GLY A 833 26.98 -18.02 29.23
CA GLY A 833 28.43 -18.17 29.13
C GLY A 833 29.18 -16.97 28.53
N ALA A 834 28.48 -15.92 28.06
CA ALA A 834 29.10 -14.69 27.55
C ALA A 834 29.98 -13.93 28.59
N GLN A 835 29.83 -14.23 29.89
CA GLN A 835 30.58 -13.63 31.01
C GLN A 835 31.90 -14.36 31.35
N ALA A 836 32.30 -15.39 30.59
CA ALA A 836 33.36 -16.37 30.96
C ALA A 836 34.79 -15.81 31.17
N GLY A 837 35.01 -14.49 31.12
CA GLY A 837 36.29 -13.83 31.34
C GLY A 837 36.41 -12.99 32.61
N SER A 838 35.33 -12.71 33.35
CA SER A 838 35.39 -11.82 34.52
C SER A 838 35.30 -12.59 35.84
N ALA A 839 36.23 -12.34 36.75
CA ALA A 839 36.32 -13.00 38.06
C ALA A 839 35.18 -12.63 39.05
N ALA A 840 34.18 -11.87 38.61
CA ALA A 840 33.00 -11.52 39.38
C ALA A 840 31.79 -11.46 38.45
N ALA A 841 30.70 -12.18 38.75
CA ALA A 841 29.45 -12.09 38.00
C ALA A 841 28.95 -10.63 38.02
N THR A 842 29.04 -9.95 36.88
CA THR A 842 28.55 -8.58 36.74
C THR A 842 27.09 -8.60 36.31
N ALA A 843 26.31 -7.57 36.67
CA ALA A 843 24.93 -7.43 36.22
C ALA A 843 24.80 -7.12 34.72
N PHE A 844 25.91 -6.81 34.05
CA PHE A 844 25.94 -6.26 32.69
C PHE A 844 26.48 -7.26 31.68
N ALA A 845 26.11 -7.14 30.41
CA ALA A 845 26.52 -8.02 29.33
C ALA A 845 28.03 -7.97 29.04
N VAL A 846 28.70 -6.84 29.28
CA VAL A 846 30.15 -6.67 29.15
C VAL A 846 30.75 -6.04 30.42
N PRO A 847 32.03 -6.30 30.77
CA PRO A 847 32.65 -5.81 32.01
C PRO A 847 32.70 -4.28 32.15
N THR A 848 32.66 -3.54 31.04
CA THR A 848 32.62 -2.08 31.01
C THR A 848 31.22 -1.50 31.24
N ALA A 849 30.20 -2.35 31.41
CA ALA A 849 28.76 -2.05 31.37
C ALA A 849 28.28 -1.52 30.01
N LEU A 850 28.88 -0.43 29.55
CA LEU A 850 28.62 0.18 28.25
C LEU A 850 29.56 -0.39 27.18
N GLY A 851 29.05 -0.53 25.96
CA GLY A 851 29.82 -0.97 24.81
C GLY A 851 29.23 -0.50 23.48
N GLY A 852 29.84 -0.97 22.40
CA GLY A 852 29.37 -0.78 21.03
C GLY A 852 28.30 -1.79 20.65
N LEU A 853 27.08 -1.32 20.37
CA LEU A 853 25.96 -2.13 19.88
C LEU A 853 26.08 -2.37 18.37
N ALA A 854 25.82 -3.60 17.96
CA ALA A 854 25.88 -4.08 16.59
C ALA A 854 24.85 -5.19 16.32
N GLY A 855 24.85 -5.71 15.09
CA GLY A 855 23.91 -6.73 14.64
C GLY A 855 22.51 -6.17 14.41
N ASP A 856 21.47 -6.99 14.56
CA ASP A 856 20.08 -6.64 14.19
C ASP A 856 19.64 -5.29 14.81
N ALA A 857 20.00 -5.06 16.07
CA ALA A 857 19.66 -3.83 16.80
C ALA A 857 20.26 -2.54 16.21
N LEU A 858 21.33 -2.63 15.41
CA LEU A 858 21.95 -1.49 14.73
C LEU A 858 21.43 -1.30 13.29
N HIS A 859 20.74 -2.29 12.72
CA HIS A 859 20.56 -2.38 11.27
C HIS A 859 19.82 -1.16 10.68
N ALA A 860 18.72 -0.74 11.29
CA ALA A 860 17.93 0.40 10.82
C ALA A 860 18.76 1.69 10.80
N LEU A 861 19.51 1.96 11.88
CA LEU A 861 20.40 3.12 11.95
C LEU A 861 21.50 3.06 10.89
N ALA A 862 22.07 1.87 10.64
CA ALA A 862 23.09 1.68 9.63
C ALA A 862 22.53 1.88 8.20
N LEU A 863 21.30 1.43 7.92
CA LEU A 863 20.60 1.68 6.65
C LEU A 863 20.36 3.17 6.43
N GLY A 864 19.88 3.89 7.46
CA GLY A 864 19.71 5.35 7.39
C GLY A 864 21.02 6.09 7.11
N ASN A 865 22.14 5.60 7.66
CA ASN A 865 23.46 6.16 7.36
C ASN A 865 23.91 5.90 5.92
N VAL A 866 23.76 4.65 5.44
CA VAL A 866 24.05 4.29 4.04
C VAL A 866 23.21 5.12 3.08
N TYR A 867 21.91 5.20 3.32
CA TYR A 867 20.98 5.97 2.49
C TYR A 867 21.32 7.46 2.48
N SER A 868 21.55 8.05 3.65
CA SER A 868 21.87 9.47 3.75
C SER A 868 23.14 9.82 2.98
N PHE A 869 24.22 9.04 3.15
CA PHE A 869 25.44 9.26 2.36
C PHE A 869 25.22 8.98 0.87
N ALA A 870 24.41 7.99 0.49
CA ALA A 870 24.13 7.69 -0.90
C ALA A 870 23.42 8.85 -1.59
N ARG A 871 22.36 9.39 -0.96
CA ARG A 871 21.62 10.55 -1.49
C ARG A 871 22.50 11.81 -1.52
N LEU A 872 23.28 12.06 -0.46
CA LEU A 872 24.15 13.23 -0.40
C LEU A 872 25.27 13.19 -1.45
N LEU A 873 25.92 12.04 -1.64
CA LEU A 873 26.95 11.89 -2.67
C LEU A 873 26.34 11.96 -4.08
N GLU A 874 25.14 11.43 -4.30
CA GLU A 874 24.43 11.52 -5.59
C GLU A 874 24.03 12.97 -5.94
N ALA A 875 23.67 13.76 -4.93
CA ALA A 875 23.30 15.17 -5.07
C ALA A 875 24.51 16.10 -5.31
N GLU A 876 25.75 15.65 -5.08
CA GLU A 876 26.93 16.47 -5.35
C GLU A 876 27.08 16.75 -6.86
N PRO A 877 27.57 17.94 -7.25
CA PRO A 877 27.81 18.27 -8.65
C PRO A 877 28.70 17.21 -9.34
N PRO A 878 28.45 16.84 -10.61
CA PRO A 878 29.28 15.87 -11.34
C PRO A 878 30.78 16.19 -11.33
N ALA A 879 31.13 17.48 -11.28
CA ALA A 879 32.52 17.95 -11.25
C ALA A 879 33.14 18.04 -9.84
N SER A 880 32.48 17.55 -8.78
CA SER A 880 32.96 17.65 -7.38
C SER A 880 34.05 16.62 -7.01
N GLY A 881 34.13 15.51 -7.76
CA GLY A 881 34.95 14.35 -7.43
C GLY A 881 34.41 13.50 -6.27
N LEU A 882 33.24 13.85 -5.70
CA LEU A 882 32.63 13.13 -4.58
C LEU A 882 31.68 12.01 -5.03
N ARG A 883 31.09 12.12 -6.23
CA ARG A 883 30.17 11.10 -6.77
C ARG A 883 30.81 9.72 -6.98
N ASP A 884 32.15 9.68 -7.07
CA ASP A 884 32.93 8.44 -7.25
C ASP A 884 33.20 7.72 -5.92
N ILE A 885 32.82 8.31 -4.78
CA ILE A 885 32.99 7.69 -3.47
C ILE A 885 31.99 6.54 -3.31
N VAL A 886 32.52 5.33 -3.16
CA VAL A 886 31.72 4.12 -2.95
C VAL A 886 31.21 4.05 -1.51
N ILE A 887 30.00 3.50 -1.32
CA ILE A 887 29.49 3.22 0.01
C ILE A 887 29.63 1.73 0.33
N VAL A 888 30.30 1.45 1.44
CA VAL A 888 30.39 0.11 2.03
C VAL A 888 29.38 0.02 3.17
N GLY A 889 28.28 -0.69 2.96
CA GLY A 889 27.19 -0.83 3.94
C GLY A 889 27.50 -1.91 4.97
N ILE A 890 27.55 -1.53 6.25
CA ILE A 890 27.96 -2.37 7.39
C ILE A 890 27.05 -2.05 8.58
N GLY A 891 26.59 -3.06 9.31
CA GLY A 891 25.77 -2.88 10.52
C GLY A 891 24.45 -3.63 10.40
N GLY A 892 24.26 -4.66 11.23
CA GLY A 892 23.09 -5.52 11.16
C GLY A 892 22.94 -6.34 9.88
N VAL A 893 24.05 -6.59 9.16
CA VAL A 893 24.07 -7.50 8.02
C VAL A 893 24.15 -8.94 8.51
N THR A 894 23.00 -9.46 8.90
CA THR A 894 22.83 -10.76 9.60
C THR A 894 22.11 -11.82 8.77
N SER A 895 21.69 -11.48 7.55
CA SER A 895 21.02 -12.37 6.60
C SER A 895 21.21 -11.88 5.17
N ALA A 896 20.94 -12.74 4.17
CA ALA A 896 20.90 -12.33 2.76
C ALA A 896 19.96 -11.13 2.54
N ALA A 897 18.80 -11.11 3.21
CA ALA A 897 17.85 -10.00 3.17
C ALA A 897 18.46 -8.71 3.76
N ALA A 898 19.21 -8.79 4.86
CA ALA A 898 19.91 -7.64 5.42
C ALA A 898 21.01 -7.11 4.49
N ALA A 899 21.71 -8.01 3.79
CA ALA A 899 22.67 -7.62 2.77
C ALA A 899 21.98 -6.97 1.56
N ALA A 900 20.83 -7.48 1.13
CA ALA A 900 20.02 -6.87 0.08
C ALA A 900 19.54 -5.47 0.47
N ARG A 901 19.05 -5.28 1.70
CA ARG A 901 18.64 -3.96 2.21
C ARG A 901 19.79 -2.95 2.20
N MET A 902 21.01 -3.35 2.56
CA MET A 902 22.18 -2.47 2.45
C MET A 902 22.40 -2.01 1.01
N ARG A 903 22.24 -2.91 0.02
CA ARG A 903 22.35 -2.55 -1.40
C ARG A 903 21.25 -1.60 -1.82
N THR A 904 20.01 -1.88 -1.43
CA THR A 904 18.85 -1.01 -1.70
C THR A 904 19.02 0.37 -1.10
N ALA A 905 19.60 0.48 0.11
CA ALA A 905 19.91 1.76 0.73
C ALA A 905 21.03 2.54 0.00
N GLY A 906 21.76 1.91 -0.93
CA GLY A 906 22.79 2.56 -1.75
C GLY A 906 24.20 2.03 -1.52
N ALA A 907 24.40 0.96 -0.76
CA ALA A 907 25.72 0.33 -0.62
C ALA A 907 26.11 -0.46 -1.88
N THR A 908 27.27 -0.16 -2.44
CA THR A 908 27.81 -0.92 -3.59
C THR A 908 28.53 -2.19 -3.11
N VAL A 909 29.15 -2.13 -1.94
CA VAL A 909 29.79 -3.27 -1.26
C VAL A 909 29.13 -3.45 0.11
N VAL A 910 28.91 -4.69 0.53
CA VAL A 910 28.26 -4.97 1.82
C VAL A 910 29.23 -5.70 2.73
N GLY A 911 29.31 -5.31 4.00
CA GLY A 911 30.15 -5.96 4.99
C GLY A 911 29.45 -6.42 6.26
N SER A 912 29.97 -7.47 6.88
CA SER A 912 29.43 -8.04 8.13
C SER A 912 30.49 -8.31 9.18
N ALA A 913 30.09 -8.16 10.46
CA ALA A 913 30.90 -8.48 11.64
C ALA A 913 30.13 -9.39 12.61
N THR A 914 28.95 -8.99 13.09
CA THR A 914 28.21 -9.75 14.12
C THR A 914 27.85 -11.17 13.66
N LEU A 915 27.33 -11.33 12.44
CA LEU A 915 27.05 -12.67 11.90
C LEU A 915 28.35 -13.46 11.66
N PHE A 916 29.40 -12.79 11.16
CA PHE A 916 30.72 -13.41 11.01
C PHE A 916 31.28 -13.92 12.35
N GLY A 917 31.07 -13.16 13.43
CA GLY A 917 31.47 -13.57 14.77
C GLY A 917 30.70 -14.76 15.32
N LYS A 918 29.44 -14.95 14.90
CA LYS A 918 28.58 -16.04 15.34
C LYS A 918 28.75 -17.31 14.49
N GLU A 919 28.81 -17.17 13.17
CA GLU A 919 28.81 -18.27 12.20
C GLU A 919 30.19 -18.56 11.59
N GLY A 920 31.22 -17.80 11.95
CA GLY A 920 32.51 -17.85 11.28
C GLY A 920 32.39 -17.52 9.78
N VAL A 921 33.35 -17.96 8.98
CA VAL A 921 33.41 -17.60 7.55
C VAL A 921 32.20 -18.09 6.73
N TYR A 922 31.43 -19.05 7.26
CA TYR A 922 30.17 -19.52 6.67
C TYR A 922 29.11 -18.41 6.60
N ALA A 923 29.20 -17.38 7.45
CA ALA A 923 28.36 -16.18 7.38
C ALA A 923 28.29 -15.61 5.96
N PHE A 924 29.41 -15.55 5.23
CA PHE A 924 29.43 -14.92 3.91
C PHE A 924 28.72 -15.74 2.83
N LYS A 925 28.60 -17.06 3.02
CA LYS A 925 27.76 -17.91 2.19
C LYS A 925 26.27 -17.62 2.44
N ILE A 926 25.88 -17.54 3.72
CA ILE A 926 24.51 -17.11 4.11
C ILE A 926 24.18 -15.75 3.50
N LEU A 927 25.11 -14.78 3.56
CA LEU A 927 24.90 -13.44 3.02
C LEU A 927 24.88 -13.38 1.49
N SER A 928 25.49 -14.34 0.78
CA SER A 928 25.39 -14.44 -0.68
C SER A 928 24.06 -15.05 -1.14
N GLY A 929 23.28 -15.65 -0.23
CA GLY A 929 22.03 -16.34 -0.56
C GLY A 929 22.23 -17.75 -1.12
N GLU A 930 23.40 -18.35 -0.89
CA GLU A 930 23.74 -19.76 -1.21
C GLU A 930 23.83 -20.61 0.05
#